data_AF-S2K646-F1
#
_entry.id   AF-S2K646-F1
#
_cell.length_a   1.000
_cell.length_b   1.000
_cell.length_c   1.000
_cell.angle_alpha   90.00
_cell.angle_beta   90.00
_cell.angle_gamma   90.00
#
_symmetry.space_group_name_H-M   'P 1'
#
loop_
_entity.id
_entity.type
_entity.pdbx_description
1 polymer ?
#
loop_
_entity_poly.entity_id
_entity_poly.type
_entity_poly.pdbx_seq_one_letter_code
_entity_poly.pdbx_strand_id
1 'polypeptide(L)'
;MIQTTTSTDKKREAVKSSQSANNDDKMPVMRDVGTWTPSRKQQSSLTHLKSKFAAKSSVMDIGIATNHASMEEDVLPWQQFGVPTEQQQLSTAPKDYNAMLQELNVTHAVMVASKFKPVDFVQVEQLVQASCFELTIVRFQIRVQTDTQRAVATAFKLDPSSITDLMQDICQSSQQTAMLVDEFYFTSQSAHRTETKYLEHLAGTLAAAMQQQYSSPQEDIHRVLAKILVKLESTANYFDDSVERQQVPTLGFTSSSSSSSSSASSVSSSSAFTLANSIDTSPSTVYMTNEGTPTSTLHQKIDDIIEKLSRQLKQKQELLRVMEIQSNTHEELARQRARSASLVLELERSRSKRQLIAKKQEKDMIVLRDQLMQETMRRQSLQDRVTSLEHALKSKEAEISKLKTQPSLAKEDENHTSCQLQIKQLCLELQRKKEAVVEEKENKEKENLSLQRKLDVIEQRNMQLQQTIKEQHEREMTWTCQKKSILEQCQHAIHTEFIDCEAAVASTIAHLTERQQQQAGRSMASVPEESHLQQQLARLQQEFDQAKQTFTTRESAFILQSASTEAELERILKEYDRLTRNIVDFNNERKKFEDEIQVLHQDKQLLEKRICDDKVSTIKESSLRKEFRSLMASVKDKHTKAILQELEKQRQLEQELRDIKSDIEMKRWEKVDVAVQTHYFDIK
;
A
#
# COMPACT_ATOMS: atom_id res chain seq x y z
N MET A 1 25.96 -84.65 -59.20
CA MET A 1 27.09 -83.93 -59.85
C MET A 1 27.32 -82.66 -59.05
N ILE A 2 28.12 -82.65 -57.97
CA ILE A 2 29.59 -82.82 -57.81
C ILE A 2 30.39 -81.61 -58.32
N GLN A 3 30.97 -80.88 -57.35
CA GLN A 3 32.20 -80.03 -57.27
C GLN A 3 31.90 -78.62 -56.70
N THR A 4 32.21 -78.20 -55.45
CA THR A 4 33.48 -78.15 -54.64
C THR A 4 34.62 -77.43 -55.39
N THR A 5 35.30 -76.38 -54.92
CA THR A 5 36.07 -76.21 -53.66
C THR A 5 36.71 -74.79 -53.51
N THR A 6 36.86 -74.30 -52.26
CA THR A 6 38.04 -73.60 -51.60
C THR A 6 38.52 -72.22 -52.13
N SER A 7 39.23 -71.31 -51.41
CA SER A 7 40.04 -71.34 -50.18
C SER A 7 40.39 -69.90 -49.67
N THR A 8 40.41 -69.72 -48.35
CA THR A 8 41.34 -68.97 -47.45
C THR A 8 42.15 -67.74 -47.93
N ASP A 9 42.19 -66.67 -47.10
CA ASP A 9 43.44 -66.31 -46.40
C ASP A 9 43.31 -65.40 -45.16
N LYS A 10 44.27 -65.58 -44.24
CA LYS A 10 44.41 -65.00 -42.89
C LYS A 10 45.09 -63.62 -42.88
N LYS A 11 44.81 -62.79 -41.86
CA LYS A 11 45.87 -61.97 -41.22
C LYS A 11 45.55 -61.57 -39.77
N ARG A 12 46.60 -61.66 -38.96
CA ARG A 12 46.72 -61.53 -37.49
C ARG A 12 47.02 -60.08 -37.04
N GLU A 13 46.72 -59.87 -35.75
CA GLU A 13 47.46 -59.07 -34.74
C GLU A 13 47.61 -57.55 -34.90
N ALA A 14 47.09 -56.79 -33.92
CA ALA A 14 47.93 -55.95 -33.06
C ALA A 14 47.17 -55.45 -31.81
N VAL A 15 47.80 -55.68 -30.66
CA VAL A 15 47.52 -55.14 -29.32
C VAL A 15 48.05 -53.71 -29.21
N LYS A 16 47.31 -52.81 -28.53
CA LYS A 16 47.78 -51.59 -27.81
C LYS A 16 46.56 -50.95 -27.13
N SER A 17 46.35 -51.10 -25.82
CA SER A 17 46.95 -50.32 -24.71
C SER A 17 47.01 -48.81 -24.99
N SER A 18 46.19 -48.04 -24.27
CA SER A 18 46.29 -46.58 -24.18
C SER A 18 45.86 -46.14 -22.78
N GLN A 19 46.85 -45.92 -21.92
CA GLN A 19 46.75 -45.12 -20.72
C GLN A 19 46.73 -43.63 -21.08
N SER A 20 46.03 -42.86 -20.25
CA SER A 20 46.40 -41.53 -19.76
C SER A 20 46.61 -40.40 -20.78
N ALA A 21 45.68 -39.44 -20.79
CA ALA A 21 46.03 -38.04 -20.87
C ALA A 21 44.87 -37.16 -20.36
N ASN A 22 45.23 -36.26 -19.43
CA ASN A 22 44.47 -35.13 -18.92
C ASN A 22 43.78 -34.33 -20.02
N ASN A 23 42.56 -33.85 -19.75
CA ASN A 23 41.98 -32.74 -20.48
C ASN A 23 41.56 -31.65 -19.48
N ASP A 24 42.50 -30.72 -19.28
CA ASP A 24 42.24 -29.37 -18.81
C ASP A 24 41.50 -28.58 -19.90
N ASP A 25 40.34 -28.07 -19.51
CA ASP A 25 39.93 -26.68 -19.62
C ASP A 25 40.29 -25.92 -20.92
N LYS A 26 39.42 -26.03 -21.93
CA LYS A 26 39.24 -25.01 -22.97
C LYS A 26 37.78 -24.83 -23.33
N MET A 27 37.19 -23.77 -22.78
CA MET A 27 35.90 -23.21 -23.18
C MET A 27 35.84 -22.93 -24.69
N PRO A 28 34.80 -23.40 -25.42
CA PRO A 28 34.58 -22.98 -26.79
C PRO A 28 33.96 -21.59 -26.83
N VAL A 29 34.70 -20.64 -27.40
CA VAL A 29 34.24 -19.34 -27.86
C VAL A 29 33.10 -19.55 -28.85
N MET A 30 31.87 -19.18 -28.47
CA MET A 30 30.75 -19.10 -29.41
C MET A 30 30.96 -17.92 -30.35
N ARG A 31 31.03 -18.24 -31.63
CA ARG A 31 31.07 -17.30 -32.75
C ARG A 31 29.77 -16.52 -32.83
N ASP A 32 29.90 -15.25 -33.18
CA ASP A 32 28.84 -14.36 -33.63
C ASP A 32 27.98 -15.02 -34.71
N VAL A 33 26.68 -15.09 -34.46
CA VAL A 33 25.67 -15.47 -35.45
C VAL A 33 24.64 -14.35 -35.56
N GLY A 34 24.76 -13.58 -36.64
CA GLY A 34 23.64 -13.16 -37.48
C GLY A 34 22.72 -12.08 -36.93
N THR A 35 23.00 -10.84 -37.30
CA THR A 35 22.02 -9.75 -37.43
C THR A 35 20.82 -10.20 -38.28
N TRP A 36 19.74 -10.61 -37.62
CA TRP A 36 18.44 -10.85 -38.26
C TRP A 36 17.79 -9.52 -38.61
N THR A 37 17.77 -9.19 -39.91
CA THR A 37 16.93 -8.13 -40.45
C THR A 37 15.52 -8.70 -40.67
N PRO A 38 14.45 -8.01 -40.20
CA PRO A 38 13.10 -8.52 -40.35
C PRO A 38 12.63 -8.40 -41.81
N SER A 39 12.11 -9.52 -42.32
CA SER A 39 11.59 -9.68 -43.67
C SER A 39 10.44 -8.72 -43.97
N ARG A 40 10.54 -8.05 -45.13
CA ARG A 40 9.63 -7.04 -45.71
C ARG A 40 8.18 -7.52 -45.94
N LYS A 41 7.85 -8.78 -45.64
CA LYS A 41 6.51 -9.36 -45.85
C LYS A 41 5.56 -9.24 -44.64
N GLN A 42 6.01 -8.73 -43.49
CA GLN A 42 5.15 -8.49 -42.32
C GLN A 42 4.61 -7.05 -42.19
N GLN A 43 5.00 -6.12 -43.07
CA GLN A 43 4.50 -4.73 -43.02
C GLN A 43 3.10 -4.54 -43.63
N SER A 44 2.56 -5.51 -44.39
CA SER A 44 1.27 -5.36 -45.07
C SER A 44 0.05 -5.81 -44.24
N SER A 45 0.21 -6.58 -43.16
CA SER A 45 -0.94 -6.93 -42.29
C SER A 45 -1.18 -5.90 -41.18
N LEU A 46 -0.18 -5.06 -40.88
CA LEU A 46 -0.25 -4.07 -39.80
C LEU A 46 -0.87 -2.73 -40.25
N THR A 47 -0.95 -2.46 -41.56
CA THR A 47 -1.66 -1.29 -42.12
C THR A 47 -3.18 -1.51 -42.21
N HIS A 48 -3.64 -2.77 -42.31
CA HIS A 48 -5.07 -3.09 -42.35
C HIS A 48 -5.76 -2.99 -40.97
N LEU A 49 -4.99 -3.08 -39.88
CA LEU A 49 -5.48 -2.93 -38.50
C LEU A 49 -5.46 -1.49 -37.99
N LYS A 50 -4.57 -0.62 -38.49
CA LYS A 50 -4.58 0.82 -38.17
C LYS A 50 -5.73 1.59 -38.84
N SER A 51 -6.22 1.12 -39.99
CA SER A 51 -7.36 1.74 -40.69
C SER A 51 -8.70 1.56 -39.97
N LYS A 52 -8.89 0.51 -39.15
CA LYS A 52 -10.14 0.28 -38.42
C LYS A 52 -10.28 1.03 -37.09
N PHE A 53 -9.18 1.58 -36.56
CA PHE A 53 -9.20 2.33 -35.29
C PHE A 53 -9.23 3.87 -35.47
N ALA A 54 -9.13 4.38 -36.69
CA ALA A 54 -9.16 5.82 -36.97
C ALA A 54 -10.57 6.39 -37.31
N ALA A 55 -11.63 5.57 -37.30
CA ALA A 55 -12.96 5.97 -37.77
C ALA A 55 -14.06 6.08 -36.68
N LYS A 56 -13.70 6.14 -35.39
CA LYS A 56 -14.67 6.37 -34.29
C LYS A 56 -14.17 7.34 -33.22
N SER A 57 -13.66 8.49 -33.64
CA SER A 57 -13.49 9.67 -32.79
C SER A 57 -14.20 10.85 -33.45
N SER A 58 -15.52 10.72 -33.62
CA SER A 58 -16.40 11.84 -33.95
C SER A 58 -16.93 12.38 -32.64
N VAL A 59 -16.30 13.47 -32.20
CA VAL A 59 -16.81 14.39 -31.19
C VAL A 59 -18.24 14.76 -31.56
N MET A 60 -19.22 14.38 -30.73
CA MET A 60 -20.51 15.06 -30.73
C MET A 60 -20.37 16.24 -29.79
N ASP A 61 -20.14 17.41 -30.39
CA ASP A 61 -20.46 18.70 -29.81
C ASP A 61 -21.95 18.71 -29.47
N ILE A 62 -22.28 18.74 -28.18
CA ILE A 62 -23.63 19.03 -27.72
C ILE A 62 -23.80 20.55 -27.83
N GLY A 63 -24.20 20.98 -29.02
CA GLY A 63 -24.76 22.30 -29.24
C GLY A 63 -26.08 22.42 -28.49
N ILE A 64 -26.11 23.27 -27.47
CA ILE A 64 -27.34 23.69 -26.79
C ILE A 64 -28.10 24.58 -27.78
N ALA A 65 -28.95 23.95 -28.58
CA ALA A 65 -29.95 24.65 -29.39
C ALA A 65 -31.17 24.95 -28.50
N THR A 66 -31.36 26.24 -28.23
CA THR A 66 -32.56 26.83 -27.64
C THR A 66 -33.75 26.65 -28.59
N ASN A 67 -34.51 25.56 -28.40
CA ASN A 67 -35.85 25.45 -28.97
C ASN A 67 -36.87 25.89 -27.92
N HIS A 68 -37.38 27.12 -28.11
CA HIS A 68 -38.64 27.58 -27.56
C HIS A 68 -39.76 26.68 -28.09
N ALA A 69 -40.29 25.81 -27.22
CA ALA A 69 -41.59 25.20 -27.40
C ALA A 69 -42.43 25.54 -26.18
N SER A 70 -43.47 26.34 -26.42
CA SER A 70 -44.50 26.75 -25.49
C SER A 70 -45.15 25.54 -24.82
N MET A 71 -44.96 25.42 -23.50
CA MET A 71 -45.91 24.74 -22.63
C MET A 71 -46.47 25.76 -21.65
N GLU A 72 -47.79 25.67 -21.50
CA GLU A 72 -48.65 26.52 -20.69
C GLU A 72 -48.15 26.69 -19.26
N GLU A 73 -48.12 27.93 -18.81
CA GLU A 73 -47.89 28.32 -17.42
C GLU A 73 -49.09 27.90 -16.56
N ASP A 74 -48.93 26.80 -15.82
CA ASP A 74 -49.72 26.59 -14.61
C ASP A 74 -49.23 27.58 -13.54
N VAL A 75 -50.05 28.61 -13.36
CA VAL A 75 -49.88 29.69 -12.38
C VAL A 75 -49.84 29.09 -10.97
N LEU A 76 -48.65 29.10 -10.36
CA LEU A 76 -48.47 28.68 -8.97
C LEU A 76 -49.11 29.71 -8.01
N PRO A 77 -49.74 29.28 -6.90
CA PRO A 77 -50.66 30.12 -6.10
C PRO A 77 -50.01 31.24 -5.27
N TRP A 78 -48.68 31.36 -5.29
CA TRP A 78 -47.93 32.24 -4.37
C TRP A 78 -47.75 33.66 -4.90
N GLN A 79 -48.10 33.94 -6.16
CA GLN A 79 -47.98 35.28 -6.76
C GLN A 79 -48.98 36.32 -6.21
N GLN A 80 -49.96 35.92 -5.40
CA GLN A 80 -50.96 36.84 -4.84
C GLN A 80 -50.54 37.56 -3.55
N PHE A 81 -49.32 37.35 -3.05
CA PHE A 81 -48.82 38.01 -1.81
C PHE A 81 -47.77 39.10 -2.06
N GLY A 82 -47.63 39.59 -3.29
CA GLY A 82 -46.77 40.75 -3.60
C GLY A 82 -47.40 42.06 -3.14
N VAL A 83 -47.12 42.48 -1.90
CA VAL A 83 -47.35 43.86 -1.44
C VAL A 83 -46.40 44.79 -2.22
N PRO A 84 -46.86 45.93 -2.75
CA PRO A 84 -45.99 46.86 -3.47
C PRO A 84 -45.12 47.63 -2.46
N THR A 85 -43.86 47.22 -2.33
CA THR A 85 -42.88 47.90 -1.49
C THR A 85 -42.31 49.11 -2.24
N GLU A 86 -42.70 50.30 -1.79
CA GLU A 86 -42.05 51.56 -2.16
C GLU A 86 -40.55 51.53 -1.82
N GLN A 87 -39.78 52.16 -2.71
CA GLN A 87 -38.32 52.25 -2.68
C GLN A 87 -37.82 52.98 -1.42
N GLN A 88 -37.43 52.23 -0.39
CA GLN A 88 -36.44 52.67 0.58
C GLN A 88 -35.08 52.06 0.21
N GLN A 89 -34.21 52.91 -0.35
CA GLN A 89 -32.78 52.62 -0.51
C GLN A 89 -32.10 52.59 0.87
N LEU A 90 -32.27 51.48 1.59
CA LEU A 90 -31.35 51.10 2.66
C LEU A 90 -30.24 50.26 2.05
N SER A 91 -29.01 50.74 2.21
CA SER A 91 -27.78 50.06 1.83
C SER A 91 -27.70 48.70 2.52
N THR A 92 -28.24 47.66 1.88
CA THR A 92 -28.00 46.28 2.25
C THR A 92 -26.76 45.81 1.52
N ALA A 93 -25.65 45.74 2.26
CA ALA A 93 -24.46 45.03 1.79
C ALA A 93 -24.90 43.65 1.27
N PRO A 94 -24.40 43.18 0.11
CA PRO A 94 -24.79 41.90 -0.45
C PRO A 94 -24.42 40.80 0.56
N LYS A 95 -25.42 40.31 1.29
CA LYS A 95 -25.25 39.14 2.16
C LYS A 95 -24.92 37.97 1.25
N ASP A 96 -23.70 37.45 1.39
CA ASP A 96 -23.25 36.27 0.68
C ASP A 96 -24.19 35.11 1.01
N TYR A 97 -25.02 34.74 0.04
CA TYR A 97 -26.02 33.68 0.18
C TYR A 97 -25.36 32.34 0.55
N ASN A 98 -24.13 32.12 0.10
CA ASN A 98 -23.38 30.91 0.45
C ASN A 98 -22.99 30.88 1.93
N ALA A 99 -22.62 32.03 2.51
CA ALA A 99 -22.31 32.13 3.93
C ALA A 99 -23.55 31.83 4.79
N MET A 100 -24.71 32.35 4.41
CA MET A 100 -25.97 32.08 5.10
C MET A 100 -26.40 30.60 4.99
N LEU A 101 -26.22 29.99 3.82
CA LEU A 101 -26.51 28.57 3.62
C LEU A 101 -25.54 27.68 4.42
N GLN A 102 -24.26 28.06 4.51
CA GLN A 102 -23.28 27.39 5.36
C GLN A 102 -23.63 27.52 6.84
N GLU A 103 -23.99 28.71 7.32
CA GLU A 103 -24.45 28.91 8.70
C GLU A 103 -25.69 28.08 9.02
N LEU A 104 -26.68 28.02 8.10
CA LEU A 104 -27.86 27.19 8.28
C LEU A 104 -27.51 25.69 8.34
N ASN A 105 -26.62 25.23 7.46
CA ASN A 105 -26.15 23.84 7.45
C ASN A 105 -25.39 23.48 8.72
N VAL A 106 -24.52 24.37 9.21
CA VAL A 106 -23.81 24.20 10.48
C VAL A 106 -24.79 24.17 11.65
N THR A 107 -25.76 25.08 11.68
CA THR A 107 -26.79 25.13 12.73
C THR A 107 -27.63 23.85 12.74
N HIS A 108 -28.03 23.35 11.57
CA HIS A 108 -28.75 22.09 11.44
C HIS A 108 -27.88 20.90 11.88
N ALA A 109 -26.61 20.86 11.49
CA ALA A 109 -25.68 19.82 11.91
C ALA A 109 -25.49 19.79 13.44
N VAL A 110 -25.33 20.96 14.08
CA VAL A 110 -25.23 21.09 15.55
C VAL A 110 -26.53 20.65 16.22
N MET A 111 -27.70 21.03 15.70
CA MET A 111 -28.99 20.57 16.23
C MET A 111 -29.16 19.05 16.13
N VAL A 112 -28.80 18.44 15.01
CA VAL A 112 -28.85 16.98 14.85
C VAL A 112 -27.86 16.31 15.79
N ALA A 113 -26.63 16.83 15.86
CA ALA A 113 -25.56 16.32 16.70
C ALA A 113 -25.89 16.37 18.20
N SER A 114 -26.60 17.41 18.65
CA SER A 114 -27.03 17.57 20.05
C SER A 114 -27.99 16.50 20.55
N LYS A 115 -28.61 15.72 19.65
CA LYS A 115 -29.46 14.57 20.03
C LYS A 115 -28.65 13.37 20.50
N PHE A 116 -27.36 13.31 20.17
CA PHE A 116 -26.48 12.24 20.59
C PHE A 116 -25.93 12.53 21.98
N LYS A 117 -26.11 11.58 22.90
CA LYS A 117 -25.63 11.71 24.28
C LYS A 117 -24.10 11.51 24.30
N PRO A 118 -23.31 12.44 24.86
CA PRO A 118 -21.89 12.22 25.08
C PRO A 118 -21.70 11.00 26.00
N VAL A 119 -20.84 10.07 25.58
CA VAL A 119 -20.38 8.92 26.34
C VAL A 119 -18.99 9.24 26.90
N ASP A 120 -18.48 8.45 27.83
CA ASP A 120 -17.10 8.57 28.28
C ASP A 120 -16.13 8.19 27.14
N PHE A 121 -15.20 9.09 26.81
CA PHE A 121 -14.27 8.92 25.69
C PHE A 121 -13.43 7.64 25.84
N VAL A 122 -13.04 7.32 27.07
CA VAL A 122 -12.23 6.12 27.38
C VAL A 122 -13.00 4.84 27.02
N GLN A 123 -14.29 4.79 27.33
CA GLN A 123 -15.12 3.62 27.06
C GLN A 123 -15.33 3.42 25.56
N VAL A 124 -15.55 4.50 24.82
CA VAL A 124 -15.79 4.39 23.38
C VAL A 124 -14.50 4.06 22.62
N GLU A 125 -13.37 4.63 23.01
CA GLU A 125 -12.08 4.30 22.42
C GLU A 125 -11.70 2.84 22.67
N GLN A 126 -11.94 2.32 23.88
CA GLN A 126 -11.77 0.89 24.19
C GLN A 126 -12.66 0.00 23.32
N LEU A 127 -13.92 0.41 23.07
CA LEU A 127 -14.86 -0.35 22.25
C LEU A 127 -14.44 -0.39 20.76
N VAL A 128 -13.94 0.74 20.24
CA VAL A 128 -13.39 0.83 18.88
C VAL A 128 -12.12 -0.01 18.75
N GLN A 129 -11.20 0.06 19.71
CA GLN A 129 -9.99 -0.75 19.71
C GLN A 129 -10.31 -2.25 19.78
N ALA A 130 -11.23 -2.66 20.65
CA ALA A 130 -11.68 -4.05 20.74
C ALA A 130 -12.29 -4.54 19.41
N SER A 131 -13.16 -3.73 18.80
CA SER A 131 -13.80 -4.07 17.51
C SER A 131 -12.78 -4.19 16.37
N CYS A 132 -11.78 -3.30 16.30
CA CYS A 132 -10.69 -3.36 15.33
C CYS A 132 -9.80 -4.60 15.52
N PHE A 133 -9.54 -4.98 16.78
CA PHE A 133 -8.74 -6.16 17.10
C PHE A 133 -9.45 -7.46 16.69
N GLU A 134 -10.74 -7.61 17.03
CA GLU A 134 -11.56 -8.76 16.63
C GLU A 134 -11.61 -8.92 15.09
N LEU A 135 -11.84 -7.82 14.36
CA LEU A 135 -11.85 -7.84 12.89
C LEU A 135 -10.50 -8.31 12.31
N THR A 136 -9.40 -7.91 12.94
CA THR A 136 -8.04 -8.29 12.53
C THR A 136 -7.80 -9.79 12.74
N ILE A 137 -8.26 -10.35 13.86
CA ILE A 137 -8.16 -11.79 14.17
C ILE A 137 -8.91 -12.61 13.13
N VAL A 138 -10.19 -12.29 12.88
CA VAL A 138 -11.01 -13.09 11.94
C VAL A 138 -10.43 -13.01 10.52
N ARG A 139 -9.98 -11.82 10.10
CA ARG A 139 -9.30 -11.64 8.80
C ARG A 139 -8.03 -12.49 8.69
N PHE A 140 -7.25 -12.57 9.77
CA PHE A 140 -6.04 -13.40 9.81
C PHE A 140 -6.39 -14.90 9.71
N GLN A 141 -7.42 -15.36 10.42
CA GLN A 141 -7.87 -16.76 10.37
C GLN A 141 -8.36 -17.17 8.98
N ILE A 142 -9.16 -16.33 8.30
CA ILE A 142 -9.58 -16.58 6.91
C ILE A 142 -8.37 -16.76 6.00
N ARG A 143 -7.36 -15.89 6.15
CA ARG A 143 -6.15 -15.94 5.33
C ARG A 143 -5.38 -17.25 5.56
N VAL A 144 -5.16 -17.63 6.82
CA VAL A 144 -4.48 -18.87 7.17
C VAL A 144 -5.22 -20.08 6.60
N GLN A 145 -6.54 -20.15 6.73
CA GLN A 145 -7.34 -21.26 6.16
C GLN A 145 -7.27 -21.30 4.64
N THR A 146 -7.34 -20.16 3.96
CA THR A 146 -7.20 -20.09 2.50
C THR A 146 -5.81 -20.54 2.04
N ASP A 147 -4.76 -20.21 2.79
CA ASP A 147 -3.40 -20.64 2.50
C ASP A 147 -3.23 -22.14 2.73
N THR A 148 -3.83 -22.70 3.79
CA THR A 148 -3.90 -24.15 4.02
C THR A 148 -4.60 -24.86 2.88
N GLN A 149 -5.75 -24.37 2.40
CA GLN A 149 -6.44 -24.94 1.24
C GLN A 149 -5.58 -24.94 -0.02
N ARG A 150 -4.84 -23.86 -0.26
CA ARG A 150 -3.91 -23.78 -1.40
C ARG A 150 -2.76 -24.76 -1.26
N ALA A 151 -2.22 -24.95 -0.05
CA ALA A 151 -1.19 -25.95 0.21
C ALA A 151 -1.70 -27.38 -0.01
N VAL A 152 -2.88 -27.71 0.53
CA VAL A 152 -3.55 -29.01 0.36
C VAL A 152 -3.85 -29.29 -1.12
N ALA A 153 -4.39 -28.32 -1.86
CA ALA A 153 -4.63 -28.44 -3.30
C ALA A 153 -3.35 -28.56 -4.13
N THR A 154 -2.23 -28.02 -3.64
CA THR A 154 -0.91 -28.18 -4.29
C THR A 154 -0.33 -29.55 -3.99
N ALA A 155 -0.44 -30.04 -2.75
CA ALA A 155 -0.04 -31.39 -2.37
C ALA A 155 -0.82 -32.45 -3.18
N PHE A 156 -2.12 -32.22 -3.42
CA PHE A 156 -2.93 -33.06 -4.29
C PHE A 156 -2.36 -33.24 -5.69
N LYS A 157 -1.87 -32.15 -6.29
CA LYS A 157 -1.28 -32.20 -7.64
C LYS A 157 -0.02 -33.06 -7.69
N LEU A 158 0.62 -33.29 -6.54
CA LEU A 158 1.85 -34.07 -6.42
C LEU A 158 1.57 -35.55 -6.14
N ASP A 159 0.52 -35.89 -5.38
CA ASP A 159 0.16 -37.28 -5.08
C ASP A 159 -1.36 -37.53 -5.19
N PRO A 160 -1.83 -38.08 -6.32
CA PRO A 160 -3.24 -38.40 -6.54
C PRO A 160 -3.67 -39.75 -5.91
N SER A 161 -2.83 -40.44 -5.14
CA SER A 161 -3.18 -41.76 -4.60
C SER A 161 -4.20 -41.71 -3.44
N SER A 162 -4.35 -40.57 -2.78
CA SER A 162 -5.26 -40.36 -1.64
C SER A 162 -6.41 -39.37 -1.96
N ILE A 163 -7.14 -39.60 -3.06
CA ILE A 163 -8.19 -38.67 -3.52
C ILE A 163 -9.35 -38.55 -2.52
N THR A 164 -9.77 -39.64 -1.88
CA THR A 164 -10.99 -39.65 -1.06
C THR A 164 -10.84 -38.90 0.25
N ASP A 165 -9.75 -39.12 0.97
CA ASP A 165 -9.51 -38.49 2.28
C ASP A 165 -9.24 -37.00 2.10
N LEU A 166 -8.48 -36.66 1.05
CA LEU A 166 -8.20 -35.26 0.71
C LEU A 166 -9.44 -34.48 0.27
N MET A 167 -10.33 -35.09 -0.51
CA MET A 167 -11.60 -34.45 -0.89
C MET A 167 -12.46 -34.17 0.34
N GLN A 168 -12.44 -35.05 1.33
CA GLN A 168 -13.12 -34.83 2.61
C GLN A 168 -12.48 -33.66 3.40
N ASP A 169 -11.15 -33.59 3.46
CA ASP A 169 -10.42 -32.50 4.11
C ASP A 169 -10.66 -31.14 3.44
N ILE A 170 -10.68 -31.10 2.10
CA ILE A 170 -10.99 -29.90 1.32
C ILE A 170 -12.42 -29.44 1.60
N CYS A 171 -13.39 -30.37 1.61
CA CYS A 171 -14.77 -30.05 1.94
C CYS A 171 -14.92 -29.49 3.37
N GLN A 172 -14.27 -30.11 4.36
CA GLN A 172 -14.29 -29.63 5.74
C GLN A 172 -13.62 -28.25 5.88
N SER A 173 -12.45 -28.06 5.27
CA SER A 173 -11.77 -26.76 5.27
C SER A 173 -12.58 -25.68 4.56
N SER A 174 -13.26 -26.03 3.45
CA SER A 174 -14.15 -25.10 2.73
C SER A 174 -15.32 -24.67 3.62
N GLN A 175 -15.93 -25.61 4.35
CA GLN A 175 -16.99 -25.32 5.31
C GLN A 175 -16.48 -24.43 6.46
N GLN A 176 -15.29 -24.68 7.00
CA GLN A 176 -14.67 -23.82 8.01
C GLN A 176 -14.42 -22.40 7.47
N THR A 177 -13.98 -22.27 6.23
CA THR A 177 -13.76 -20.96 5.61
C THR A 177 -15.06 -20.20 5.42
N ALA A 178 -16.14 -20.88 5.02
CA ALA A 178 -17.47 -20.28 4.93
C ALA A 178 -17.93 -19.73 6.29
N MET A 179 -17.77 -20.51 7.37
CA MET A 179 -18.11 -20.04 8.73
C MET A 179 -17.29 -18.82 9.16
N LEU A 180 -15.98 -18.79 8.85
CA LEU A 180 -15.13 -17.64 9.16
C LEU A 180 -15.51 -16.40 8.35
N VAL A 181 -15.99 -16.56 7.11
CA VAL A 181 -16.51 -15.46 6.28
C VAL A 181 -17.80 -14.88 6.88
N ASP A 182 -18.70 -15.74 7.35
CA ASP A 182 -19.91 -15.29 8.06
C ASP A 182 -19.53 -14.56 9.36
N GLU A 183 -18.61 -15.10 10.14
CA GLU A 183 -18.07 -14.46 11.34
C GLU A 183 -17.45 -13.09 11.01
N PHE A 184 -16.68 -12.99 9.92
CA PHE A 184 -16.12 -11.71 9.47
C PHE A 184 -17.21 -10.71 9.11
N TYR A 185 -18.27 -11.15 8.42
CA TYR A 185 -19.40 -10.29 8.08
C TYR A 185 -20.10 -9.75 9.34
N PHE A 186 -20.39 -10.61 10.32
CA PHE A 186 -21.03 -10.19 11.57
C PHE A 186 -20.12 -9.29 12.42
N THR A 187 -18.83 -9.62 12.54
CA THR A 187 -17.84 -8.79 13.25
C THR A 187 -17.64 -7.46 12.56
N SER A 188 -17.63 -7.41 11.23
CA SER A 188 -17.56 -6.16 10.47
C SER A 188 -18.81 -5.30 10.66
N GLN A 189 -19.99 -5.90 10.66
CA GLN A 189 -21.23 -5.18 10.96
C GLN A 189 -21.26 -4.66 12.40
N SER A 190 -20.77 -5.45 13.36
CA SER A 190 -20.61 -5.04 14.76
C SER A 190 -19.65 -3.85 14.88
N ALA A 191 -18.47 -3.93 14.25
CA ALA A 191 -17.48 -2.86 14.22
C ALA A 191 -18.04 -1.57 13.60
N HIS A 192 -18.78 -1.66 12.50
CA HIS A 192 -19.43 -0.50 11.88
C HIS A 192 -20.45 0.13 12.84
N ARG A 193 -21.24 -0.66 13.58
CA ARG A 193 -22.18 -0.12 14.59
C ARG A 193 -21.42 0.58 15.71
N THR A 194 -20.30 0.05 16.16
CA THR A 194 -19.42 0.68 17.16
C THR A 194 -18.84 1.99 16.65
N GLU A 195 -18.33 2.01 15.42
CA GLU A 195 -17.81 3.22 14.77
C GLU A 195 -18.90 4.28 14.62
N THR A 196 -20.11 3.88 14.24
CA THR A 196 -21.26 4.79 14.16
C THR A 196 -21.55 5.41 15.53
N LYS A 197 -21.58 4.60 16.60
CA LYS A 197 -21.73 5.12 17.98
C LYS A 197 -20.60 6.04 18.40
N TYR A 198 -19.37 5.79 17.94
CA TYR A 198 -18.23 6.68 18.20
C TYR A 198 -18.39 8.02 17.50
N LEU A 199 -18.81 8.02 16.24
CA LEU A 199 -19.10 9.25 15.50
C LEU A 199 -20.27 10.02 16.10
N GLU A 200 -21.34 9.33 16.50
CA GLU A 200 -22.46 9.91 17.25
C GLU A 200 -21.99 10.55 18.57
N HIS A 201 -21.13 9.85 19.32
CA HIS A 201 -20.53 10.38 20.54
C HIS A 201 -19.69 11.64 20.27
N LEU A 202 -18.84 11.63 19.24
CA LEU A 202 -18.02 12.78 18.84
C LEU A 202 -18.88 13.97 18.44
N ALA A 203 -19.93 13.72 17.65
CA ALA A 203 -20.90 14.73 17.26
C ALA A 203 -21.61 15.32 18.49
N GLY A 204 -22.08 14.48 19.42
CA GLY A 204 -22.69 14.91 20.67
C GLY A 204 -21.76 15.73 21.56
N THR A 205 -20.49 15.30 21.68
CA THR A 205 -19.47 16.02 22.45
C THR A 205 -19.14 17.37 21.82
N LEU A 206 -19.00 17.44 20.50
CA LEU A 206 -18.76 18.68 19.78
C LEU A 206 -19.95 19.64 19.92
N ALA A 207 -21.18 19.13 19.77
CA ALA A 207 -22.39 19.93 19.96
C ALA A 207 -22.50 20.47 21.39
N ALA A 208 -22.18 19.66 22.39
CA ALA A 208 -22.13 20.09 23.80
C ALA A 208 -21.04 21.14 24.03
N ALA A 209 -19.86 20.97 23.46
CA ALA A 209 -18.77 21.94 23.56
C ALA A 209 -19.13 23.28 22.89
N MET A 210 -19.75 23.25 21.70
CA MET A 210 -20.26 24.45 21.05
C MET A 210 -21.35 25.11 21.87
N GLN A 211 -22.32 24.35 22.40
CA GLN A 211 -23.36 24.90 23.29
C GLN A 211 -22.75 25.53 24.55
N GLN A 212 -21.73 24.93 25.15
CA GLN A 212 -20.99 25.51 26.28
C GLN A 212 -20.23 26.79 25.90
N GLN A 213 -19.65 26.83 24.69
CA GLN A 213 -18.95 28.01 24.18
C GLN A 213 -19.94 29.17 23.93
N TYR A 214 -21.14 28.89 23.44
CA TYR A 214 -22.21 29.88 23.31
C TYR A 214 -22.79 30.27 24.69
N SER A 215 -22.93 29.35 25.65
CA SER A 215 -23.38 29.67 27.01
C SER A 215 -22.29 30.26 27.93
N SER A 216 -21.16 30.68 27.37
CA SER A 216 -20.11 31.45 28.05
C SER A 216 -20.64 32.82 28.52
N PRO A 217 -20.20 33.36 29.67
CA PRO A 217 -20.60 34.69 30.18
C PRO A 217 -20.35 35.85 29.20
N GLN A 218 -19.56 35.62 28.15
CA GLN A 218 -19.36 36.58 27.07
C GLN A 218 -20.62 36.79 26.24
N GLU A 219 -21.50 35.79 26.05
CA GLU A 219 -22.82 36.00 25.45
C GLU A 219 -23.78 36.74 26.37
N ASP A 220 -23.73 36.55 27.69
CA ASP A 220 -24.50 37.40 28.60
C ASP A 220 -24.05 38.86 28.51
N ILE A 221 -22.75 39.10 28.36
CA ILE A 221 -22.21 40.45 28.10
C ILE A 221 -22.67 40.96 26.73
N HIS A 222 -22.61 40.18 25.66
CA HIS A 222 -23.08 40.58 24.32
C HIS A 222 -24.60 40.78 24.27
N ARG A 223 -25.38 39.99 25.00
CA ARG A 223 -26.85 40.08 25.10
C ARG A 223 -27.28 41.26 25.95
N VAL A 224 -26.54 41.56 27.01
CA VAL A 224 -26.70 42.79 27.80
C VAL A 224 -26.31 44.01 26.97
N LEU A 225 -25.19 43.97 26.24
CA LEU A 225 -24.77 45.03 25.32
C LEU A 225 -25.78 45.23 24.18
N ALA A 226 -26.32 44.17 23.59
CA ALA A 226 -27.36 44.26 22.57
C ALA A 226 -28.66 44.86 23.13
N LYS A 227 -29.08 44.48 24.35
CA LYS A 227 -30.21 45.12 25.03
C LYS A 227 -29.95 46.60 25.35
N ILE A 228 -28.71 46.96 25.71
CA ILE A 228 -28.28 48.34 25.94
C ILE A 228 -28.33 49.13 24.63
N LEU A 229 -27.82 48.57 23.53
CA LEU A 229 -27.84 49.20 22.21
C LEU A 229 -29.27 49.43 21.70
N VAL A 230 -30.16 48.43 21.81
CA VAL A 230 -31.58 48.59 21.45
C VAL A 230 -32.29 49.63 22.34
N LYS A 231 -31.94 49.71 23.62
CA LYS A 231 -32.44 50.78 24.51
C LYS A 231 -31.90 52.15 24.12
N LEU A 232 -30.64 52.27 23.74
CA LEU A 232 -30.03 53.52 23.31
C LEU A 232 -30.64 54.01 21.99
N GLU A 233 -30.86 53.10 21.05
CA GLU A 233 -31.48 53.39 19.76
C GLU A 233 -32.95 53.81 19.92
N SER A 234 -33.70 53.16 20.80
CA SER A 234 -35.07 53.61 21.14
C SER A 234 -35.12 54.93 21.89
N THR A 235 -34.12 55.28 22.70
CA THR A 235 -34.02 56.62 23.30
C THR A 235 -33.54 57.69 22.33
N ALA A 236 -32.68 57.35 21.36
CA ALA A 236 -32.22 58.28 20.33
C ALA A 236 -33.38 58.66 19.39
N ASN A 237 -34.21 57.69 19.00
CA ASN A 237 -35.41 57.93 18.21
C ASN A 237 -36.51 58.68 18.98
N TYR A 238 -36.44 58.74 20.32
CA TYR A 238 -37.38 59.52 21.14
C TYR A 238 -37.01 61.01 21.23
N PHE A 239 -35.76 61.38 20.92
CA PHE A 239 -35.30 62.77 20.96
C PHE A 239 -35.38 63.47 19.59
N ASP A 240 -35.45 62.71 18.49
CA ASP A 240 -35.49 63.25 17.13
C ASP A 240 -36.89 63.74 16.69
N ASP A 241 -37.93 63.42 17.46
CA ASP A 241 -39.32 63.78 17.13
C ASP A 241 -39.76 65.14 17.73
N SER A 242 -38.85 65.93 18.31
CA SER A 242 -39.22 67.14 19.08
C SER A 242 -38.71 68.48 18.57
N VAL A 243 -37.93 68.55 17.48
CA VAL A 243 -37.44 69.85 16.97
C VAL A 243 -37.55 69.96 15.45
N GLU A 244 -38.77 70.19 14.96
CA GLU A 244 -38.94 70.86 13.67
C GLU A 244 -40.16 71.80 13.65
N ARG A 245 -39.92 73.06 14.01
CA ARG A 245 -40.56 74.23 13.38
C ARG A 245 -39.65 75.45 13.51
N GLN A 246 -38.77 75.66 12.52
CA GLN A 246 -38.56 77.01 11.99
C GLN A 246 -37.83 76.97 10.65
N GLN A 247 -38.54 77.42 9.62
CA GLN A 247 -38.07 77.61 8.25
C GLN A 247 -37.01 78.72 8.21
N VAL A 248 -35.92 78.47 7.50
CA VAL A 248 -35.08 79.52 6.89
C VAL A 248 -34.84 79.13 5.43
N PRO A 249 -35.12 80.00 4.45
CA PRO A 249 -34.77 79.75 3.06
C PRO A 249 -33.40 80.35 2.70
N THR A 250 -32.85 79.85 1.58
CA THR A 250 -31.77 80.44 0.73
C THR A 250 -30.34 80.39 1.31
N LEU A 251 -29.28 79.97 0.61
CA LEU A 251 -28.94 79.96 -0.82
C LEU A 251 -27.93 78.83 -1.11
N GLY A 252 -28.08 78.17 -2.27
CA GLY A 252 -27.12 77.20 -2.79
C GLY A 252 -26.02 77.85 -3.63
N PHE A 253 -24.81 77.32 -3.51
CA PHE A 253 -23.76 77.45 -4.52
C PHE A 253 -23.17 76.06 -4.82
N THR A 254 -23.41 75.65 -6.06
CA THR A 254 -22.63 74.73 -6.90
C THR A 254 -21.19 75.25 -7.02
N SER A 255 -20.12 74.55 -7.37
CA SER A 255 -19.80 73.27 -8.03
C SER A 255 -18.28 73.33 -8.28
N SER A 256 -17.59 72.19 -8.43
CA SER A 256 -16.77 71.86 -9.61
C SER A 256 -15.60 70.90 -9.32
N SER A 257 -15.55 69.79 -10.11
CA SER A 257 -14.38 69.20 -10.82
C SER A 257 -13.15 68.75 -10.02
N SER A 258 -12.39 67.69 -10.32
CA SER A 258 -12.32 66.74 -11.45
C SER A 258 -11.12 65.78 -11.22
N SER A 259 -11.33 64.48 -11.49
CA SER A 259 -10.50 63.47 -12.21
C SER A 259 -8.95 63.40 -12.20
N SER A 260 -8.49 62.15 -12.42
CA SER A 260 -7.29 61.64 -13.15
C SER A 260 -6.01 61.39 -12.32
N SER A 261 -5.12 60.41 -12.57
CA SER A 261 -5.02 59.22 -13.45
C SER A 261 -3.66 58.53 -13.19
N SER A 262 -3.60 57.20 -13.30
CA SER A 262 -2.54 56.34 -13.90
C SER A 262 -1.07 56.25 -13.39
N SER A 263 -0.57 54.99 -13.48
CA SER A 263 0.76 54.48 -13.93
C SER A 263 1.91 54.12 -12.95
N ALA A 264 2.22 52.82 -12.93
CA ALA A 264 3.49 52.13 -13.28
C ALA A 264 4.84 52.38 -12.54
N SER A 265 5.35 51.24 -12.03
CA SER A 265 6.73 50.71 -12.12
C SER A 265 7.90 51.23 -11.26
N SER A 266 8.57 50.25 -10.63
CA SER A 266 10.03 49.98 -10.66
C SER A 266 10.95 50.34 -9.47
N VAL A 267 11.92 49.42 -9.28
CA VAL A 267 13.28 49.53 -8.71
C VAL A 267 13.45 49.48 -7.17
N SER A 268 13.92 48.33 -6.68
CA SER A 268 14.72 48.23 -5.46
C SER A 268 16.20 48.26 -5.83
N SER A 269 16.87 49.37 -5.53
CA SER A 269 18.32 49.50 -5.54
C SER A 269 18.85 49.37 -4.11
N SER A 270 19.90 48.57 -3.97
CA SER A 270 20.80 48.56 -2.83
C SER A 270 21.35 49.95 -2.53
N SER A 271 21.33 50.38 -1.27
CA SER A 271 22.20 51.45 -0.78
C SER A 271 22.70 51.12 0.62
N ALA A 272 24.03 51.15 0.74
CA ALA A 272 24.81 50.88 1.94
C ALA A 272 24.51 51.86 3.08
N PHE A 273 24.43 51.32 4.31
CA PHE A 273 24.49 52.11 5.54
C PHE A 273 25.96 52.30 5.94
N THR A 274 26.53 53.46 5.61
CA THR A 274 27.69 54.02 6.32
C THR A 274 27.17 54.80 7.53
N LEU A 275 27.29 54.21 8.72
CA LEU A 275 27.00 54.88 9.99
C LEU A 275 28.25 55.66 10.42
N ALA A 276 28.26 56.97 10.14
CA ALA A 276 29.25 57.89 10.67
C ALA A 276 28.91 58.19 12.14
N ASN A 277 29.77 57.74 13.06
CA ASN A 277 29.73 58.14 14.46
C ASN A 277 30.17 59.61 14.59
N SER A 278 29.22 60.54 14.70
CA SER A 278 29.49 61.89 15.20
C SER A 278 29.39 61.88 16.72
N ILE A 279 30.54 61.83 17.38
CA ILE A 279 30.69 62.14 18.80
C ILE A 279 30.52 63.65 18.94
N ASP A 280 29.35 64.09 19.41
CA ASP A 280 29.13 65.48 19.78
C ASP A 280 29.49 65.66 21.26
N THR A 281 30.74 66.08 21.48
CA THR A 281 31.24 66.60 22.76
C THR A 281 30.99 68.10 22.80
N SER A 282 29.96 68.52 23.53
CA SER A 282 29.76 69.92 23.92
C SER A 282 29.61 70.02 25.43
N PRO A 283 30.62 70.55 26.16
CA PRO A 283 30.47 70.98 27.54
C PRO A 283 30.19 72.49 27.56
N SER A 284 29.06 72.93 28.10
CA SER A 284 28.91 74.34 28.44
C SER A 284 27.90 74.65 29.53
N THR A 285 28.44 75.30 30.58
CA THR A 285 27.91 76.44 31.36
C THR A 285 26.60 76.23 32.15
N VAL A 286 26.41 76.66 33.41
CA VAL A 286 26.99 77.75 34.24
C VAL A 286 26.91 77.32 35.72
N TYR A 287 27.94 77.66 36.50
CA TYR A 287 27.94 77.60 37.97
C TYR A 287 27.04 78.69 38.57
N MET A 288 26.07 78.30 39.41
CA MET A 288 25.54 79.16 40.47
C MET A 288 25.87 78.48 41.80
N THR A 289 26.75 79.13 42.55
CA THR A 289 27.23 78.74 43.87
C THR A 289 26.10 78.92 44.88
N ASN A 290 25.62 77.81 45.44
CA ASN A 290 24.87 77.81 46.68
C ASN A 290 25.64 76.95 47.69
N GLU A 291 26.20 77.62 48.69
CA GLU A 291 26.95 76.99 49.79
C GLU A 291 25.97 76.24 50.69
N GLY A 292 25.92 74.92 50.52
CA GLY A 292 25.16 74.01 51.38
C GLY A 292 25.47 72.56 51.04
N THR A 293 26.40 71.95 51.79
CA THR A 293 26.76 70.51 51.77
C THR A 293 27.32 69.94 50.44
N PRO A 294 28.63 70.08 50.16
CA PRO A 294 29.27 69.66 48.90
C PRO A 294 29.53 68.15 48.72
N THR A 295 29.32 67.31 49.74
CA THR A 295 29.59 65.86 49.65
C THR A 295 28.42 65.05 49.07
N SER A 296 27.19 65.54 49.21
CA SER A 296 25.97 64.86 48.71
C SER A 296 25.88 64.88 47.19
N THR A 297 26.19 66.00 46.55
CA THR A 297 26.02 66.20 45.09
C THR A 297 27.02 65.44 44.22
N LEU A 298 28.20 65.09 44.76
CA LEU A 298 29.19 64.29 44.02
C LEU A 298 28.80 62.80 44.02
N HIS A 299 28.35 62.28 45.17
CA HIS A 299 27.88 60.90 45.27
C HIS A 299 26.66 60.66 44.40
N GLN A 300 25.70 61.57 44.39
CA GLN A 300 24.54 61.52 43.48
C GLN A 300 24.96 61.40 42.00
N LYS A 301 25.93 62.21 41.55
CA LYS A 301 26.43 62.16 40.16
C LYS A 301 27.17 60.86 39.85
N ILE A 302 27.90 60.30 40.82
CA ILE A 302 28.58 59.01 40.66
C ILE A 302 27.54 57.89 40.54
N ASP A 303 26.50 57.91 41.39
CA ASP A 303 25.41 56.93 41.35
C ASP A 303 24.62 57.00 40.04
N ASP A 304 24.32 58.21 39.54
CA ASP A 304 23.67 58.40 38.23
C ASP A 304 24.52 57.84 37.07
N ILE A 305 25.85 58.01 37.14
CA ILE A 305 26.78 57.46 36.13
C ILE A 305 26.83 55.93 36.23
N ILE A 306 26.89 55.36 37.44
CA ILE A 306 26.87 53.91 37.66
C ILE A 306 25.55 53.31 37.15
N GLU A 307 24.42 53.97 37.41
CA GLU A 307 23.12 53.50 36.94
C GLU A 307 23.04 53.57 35.41
N LYS A 308 23.51 54.65 34.80
CA LYS A 308 23.55 54.80 33.34
C LYS A 308 24.43 53.74 32.67
N LEU A 309 25.62 53.46 33.24
CA LEU A 309 26.49 52.39 32.77
C LEU A 309 25.86 51.00 32.96
N SER A 310 25.16 50.78 34.07
CA SER A 310 24.44 49.52 34.33
C SER A 310 23.31 49.29 33.34
N ARG A 311 22.53 50.34 33.02
CA ARG A 311 21.49 50.28 31.98
C ARG A 311 22.09 50.00 30.59
N GLN A 312 23.20 50.65 30.24
CA GLN A 312 23.90 50.41 28.96
C GLN A 312 24.47 48.99 28.86
N LEU A 313 25.06 48.47 29.95
CA LEU A 313 25.56 47.09 30.00
C LEU A 313 24.42 46.09 29.82
N LYS A 314 23.28 46.31 30.50
CA LYS A 314 22.09 45.46 30.39
C LYS A 314 21.49 45.48 28.98
N GLN A 315 21.41 46.65 28.35
CA GLN A 315 20.97 46.76 26.95
C GLN A 315 21.90 46.03 25.98
N LYS A 316 23.23 46.11 26.18
CA LYS A 316 24.18 45.36 25.36
C LYS A 316 24.09 43.85 25.56
N GLN A 317 23.88 43.39 26.80
CA GLN A 317 23.65 41.97 27.08
C GLN A 317 22.35 41.47 26.44
N GLU A 318 21.27 42.24 26.49
CA GLU A 318 20.01 41.85 25.86
C GLU A 318 20.13 41.82 24.33
N LEU A 319 20.82 42.81 23.73
CA LEU A 319 21.09 42.80 22.29
C LEU A 319 21.90 41.57 21.85
N LEU A 320 22.92 41.19 22.63
CA LEU A 320 23.69 39.96 22.38
C LEU A 320 22.80 38.72 22.49
N ARG A 321 21.91 38.66 23.49
CA ARG A 321 20.96 37.55 23.66
C ARG A 321 20.00 37.44 22.49
N VAL A 322 19.46 38.54 22.00
CA VAL A 322 18.58 38.57 20.82
C VAL A 322 19.32 38.11 19.56
N MET A 323 20.57 38.57 19.36
CA MET A 323 21.40 38.10 18.24
C MET A 323 21.71 36.61 18.33
N GLU A 324 21.96 36.07 19.53
CA GLU A 324 22.18 34.64 19.74
C GLU A 324 20.93 33.81 19.41
N ILE A 325 19.74 34.26 19.85
CA ILE A 325 18.47 33.61 19.49
C ILE A 325 18.21 33.67 17.98
N GLN A 326 18.48 34.81 17.33
CA GLN A 326 18.36 34.92 15.87
C GLN A 326 19.34 33.99 15.15
N SER A 327 20.58 33.86 15.63
CA SER A 327 21.56 32.92 15.09
C SER A 327 21.08 31.47 15.23
N ASN A 328 20.60 31.09 16.42
CA ASN A 328 20.11 29.73 16.69
C ASN A 328 18.88 29.37 15.86
N THR A 329 17.95 30.31 15.66
CA THR A 329 16.76 30.11 14.82
C THR A 329 17.11 29.97 13.34
N HIS A 330 18.07 30.76 12.84
CA HIS A 330 18.59 30.60 11.48
C HIS A 330 19.31 29.26 11.28
N GLU A 331 20.08 28.80 12.27
CA GLU A 331 20.75 27.51 12.22
C GLU A 331 19.75 26.36 12.23
N GLU A 332 18.70 26.41 13.06
CA GLU A 332 17.66 25.39 13.11
C GLU A 332 16.85 25.32 11.79
N LEU A 333 16.53 26.48 11.19
CA LEU A 333 15.92 26.53 9.85
C LEU A 333 16.84 25.92 8.79
N ALA A 334 18.16 26.12 8.88
CA ALA A 334 19.12 25.49 7.99
C ALA A 334 19.16 23.97 8.17
N ARG A 335 19.13 23.47 9.43
CA ARG A 335 19.03 22.03 9.73
C ARG A 335 17.72 21.43 9.24
N GLN A 336 16.60 22.16 9.34
CA GLN A 336 15.30 21.72 8.84
C GLN A 336 15.27 21.63 7.29
N ARG A 337 15.89 22.60 6.60
CA ARG A 337 16.10 22.53 5.14
C ARG A 337 16.99 21.36 4.74
N ALA A 338 18.04 21.07 5.49
CA ALA A 338 18.89 19.91 5.24
C ALA A 338 18.14 18.57 5.43
N ARG A 339 17.34 18.45 6.50
CA ARG A 339 16.50 17.27 6.77
C ARG A 339 15.45 17.05 5.68
N SER A 340 14.75 18.10 5.27
CA SER A 340 13.75 18.02 4.18
C SER A 340 14.39 17.67 2.83
N ALA A 341 15.54 18.25 2.49
CA ALA A 341 16.28 17.88 1.29
C ALA A 341 16.73 16.41 1.29
N SER A 342 17.18 15.89 2.44
CA SER A 342 17.52 14.46 2.59
C SER A 342 16.31 13.55 2.37
N LEU A 343 15.15 13.92 2.90
CA LEU A 343 13.92 13.14 2.75
C LEU A 343 13.42 13.11 1.29
N VAL A 344 13.56 14.23 0.56
CA VAL A 344 13.27 14.30 -0.88
C VAL A 344 14.17 13.35 -1.68
N LEU A 345 15.49 13.35 -1.40
CA LEU A 345 16.43 12.44 -2.06
C LEU A 345 16.13 10.96 -1.75
N GLU A 346 15.69 10.65 -0.53
CA GLU A 346 15.31 9.29 -0.14
C GLU A 346 14.02 8.83 -0.85
N LEU A 347 13.02 9.71 -0.98
CA LEU A 347 11.80 9.45 -1.76
C LEU A 347 12.13 9.23 -3.25
N GLU A 348 13.07 9.98 -3.81
CA GLU A 348 13.51 9.84 -5.20
C GLU A 348 14.28 8.52 -5.43
N ARG A 349 15.14 8.12 -4.48
CA ARG A 349 15.77 6.78 -4.49
C ARG A 349 14.74 5.66 -4.39
N SER A 350 13.75 5.80 -3.51
CA SER A 350 12.65 4.84 -3.36
C SER A 350 11.80 4.74 -4.64
N ARG A 351 11.52 5.85 -5.31
CA ARG A 351 10.83 5.89 -6.61
C ARG A 351 11.65 5.19 -7.70
N SER A 352 12.95 5.45 -7.77
CA SER A 352 13.86 4.80 -8.71
C SER A 352 13.93 3.27 -8.49
N LYS A 353 13.99 2.83 -7.23
CA LYS A 353 13.97 1.41 -6.86
C LYS A 353 12.65 0.74 -7.29
N ARG A 354 11.50 1.38 -7.06
CA ARG A 354 10.18 0.89 -7.51
C ARG A 354 10.09 0.78 -9.03
N GLN A 355 10.62 1.76 -9.77
CA GLN A 355 10.68 1.69 -11.24
C GLN A 355 11.57 0.54 -11.74
N LEU A 356 12.71 0.28 -11.08
CA LEU A 356 13.58 -0.85 -11.43
C LEU A 356 12.89 -2.19 -11.20
N ILE A 357 12.17 -2.34 -10.09
CA ILE A 357 11.38 -3.54 -9.78
C ILE A 357 10.27 -3.73 -10.82
N ALA A 358 9.54 -2.68 -11.19
CA ALA A 358 8.50 -2.74 -12.21
C ALA A 358 9.07 -3.16 -13.58
N LYS A 359 10.20 -2.57 -14.01
CA LYS A 359 10.89 -2.96 -15.24
C LYS A 359 11.37 -4.42 -15.21
N LYS A 360 11.79 -4.92 -14.04
CA LYS A 360 12.17 -6.34 -13.88
C LYS A 360 10.96 -7.25 -14.02
N GLN A 361 9.85 -6.93 -13.36
CA GLN A 361 8.60 -7.70 -13.47
C GLN A 361 8.05 -7.71 -14.90
N GLU A 362 8.15 -6.59 -15.62
CA GLU A 362 7.76 -6.50 -17.04
C GLU A 362 8.62 -7.44 -17.91
N LYS A 363 9.94 -7.47 -17.69
CA LYS A 363 10.83 -8.41 -18.39
C LYS A 363 10.49 -9.86 -18.07
N ASP A 364 10.23 -10.19 -16.81
CA ASP A 364 9.85 -11.55 -16.39
C ASP A 364 8.51 -11.96 -17.02
N MET A 365 7.54 -11.04 -17.10
CA MET A 365 6.26 -11.24 -17.81
C MET A 365 6.44 -11.50 -19.31
N ILE A 366 7.33 -10.77 -19.98
CA ILE A 366 7.65 -10.99 -21.40
C ILE A 366 8.24 -12.39 -21.60
N VAL A 367 9.19 -12.80 -20.75
CA VAL A 367 9.79 -14.14 -20.81
C VAL A 367 8.75 -15.24 -20.59
N LEU A 368 7.85 -15.08 -19.61
CA LEU A 368 6.74 -16.01 -19.36
C LEU A 368 5.78 -16.10 -20.56
N ARG A 369 5.48 -14.96 -21.21
CA ARG A 369 4.65 -14.92 -22.42
C ARG A 369 5.31 -15.65 -23.58
N ASP A 370 6.61 -15.47 -23.78
CA ASP A 370 7.36 -16.14 -24.84
C ASP A 370 7.45 -17.66 -24.58
N GLN A 371 7.66 -18.07 -23.33
CA GLN A 371 7.62 -19.49 -22.93
C GLN A 371 6.25 -20.11 -23.19
N LEU A 372 5.16 -19.42 -22.82
CA LEU A 372 3.80 -19.88 -23.07
C LEU A 372 3.52 -20.01 -24.57
N MET A 373 3.98 -19.05 -25.37
CA MET A 373 3.86 -19.10 -26.82
C MET A 373 4.65 -20.27 -27.43
N GLN A 374 5.89 -20.48 -26.96
CA GLN A 374 6.73 -21.61 -27.39
C GLN A 374 6.07 -22.95 -27.05
N GLU A 375 5.49 -23.08 -25.85
CA GLU A 375 4.83 -24.30 -25.43
C GLU A 375 3.52 -24.55 -26.15
N THR A 376 2.81 -23.47 -26.51
CA THR A 376 1.62 -23.55 -27.39
C THR A 376 2.01 -24.03 -28.79
N MET A 377 3.10 -23.52 -29.37
CA MET A 377 3.62 -24.01 -30.65
C MET A 377 4.07 -25.48 -30.57
N ARG A 378 4.73 -25.87 -29.47
CA ARG A 378 5.13 -27.27 -29.23
C ARG A 378 3.92 -28.20 -29.15
N ARG A 379 2.86 -27.80 -28.43
CA ARG A 379 1.59 -28.56 -28.35
C ARG A 379 0.94 -28.69 -29.71
N GLN A 380 0.88 -27.63 -30.50
CA GLN A 380 0.36 -27.67 -31.87
C GLN A 380 1.15 -28.64 -32.74
N SER A 381 2.48 -28.58 -32.71
CA SER A 381 3.35 -29.50 -33.46
C SER A 381 3.17 -30.97 -33.04
N LEU A 382 3.01 -31.22 -31.73
CA LEU A 382 2.71 -32.57 -31.24
C LEU A 382 1.33 -33.04 -31.70
N GLN A 383 0.33 -32.16 -31.73
CA GLN A 383 -1.01 -32.47 -32.22
C GLN A 383 -1.03 -32.78 -33.72
N ASP A 384 -0.29 -32.01 -34.52
CA ASP A 384 -0.11 -32.28 -35.96
C ASP A 384 0.60 -33.63 -36.20
N ARG A 385 1.55 -33.99 -35.33
CA ARG A 385 2.23 -35.29 -35.38
C ARG A 385 1.30 -36.45 -34.96
N VAL A 386 0.46 -36.26 -33.95
CA VAL A 386 -0.52 -37.27 -33.51
C VAL A 386 -1.54 -37.51 -34.62
N THR A 387 -2.12 -36.45 -35.21
CA THR A 387 -3.07 -36.58 -36.32
C THR A 387 -2.43 -37.25 -37.56
N SER A 388 -1.18 -36.93 -37.87
CA SER A 388 -0.41 -37.61 -38.93
C SER A 388 -0.21 -39.11 -38.65
N LEU A 389 0.13 -39.48 -37.42
CA LEU A 389 0.27 -40.88 -37.01
C LEU A 389 -1.08 -41.62 -37.04
N GLU A 390 -2.17 -40.99 -36.62
CA GLU A 390 -3.52 -41.56 -36.72
C GLU A 390 -3.92 -41.82 -38.18
N HIS A 391 -3.60 -40.91 -39.10
CA HIS A 391 -3.82 -41.13 -40.54
C HIS A 391 -2.96 -42.27 -41.09
N ALA A 392 -1.68 -42.35 -40.70
CA ALA A 392 -0.80 -43.44 -41.10
C ALA A 392 -1.29 -44.80 -40.57
N LEU A 393 -1.77 -44.85 -39.32
CA LEU A 393 -2.32 -46.05 -38.70
C LEU A 393 -3.59 -46.49 -39.42
N LYS A 394 -4.54 -45.58 -39.68
CA LYS A 394 -5.75 -45.87 -40.48
C LYS A 394 -5.41 -46.39 -41.89
N SER A 395 -4.37 -45.84 -42.53
CA SER A 395 -3.89 -46.30 -43.83
C SER A 395 -3.35 -47.74 -43.75
N LYS A 396 -2.56 -48.06 -42.73
CA LYS A 396 -2.05 -49.42 -42.48
C LYS A 396 -3.15 -50.40 -42.09
N GLU A 397 -4.15 -49.99 -41.31
CA GLU A 397 -5.33 -50.80 -41.01
C GLU A 397 -6.14 -51.13 -42.28
N ALA A 398 -6.26 -50.17 -43.20
CA ALA A 398 -6.89 -50.40 -44.50
C ALA A 398 -6.06 -51.36 -45.37
N GLU A 399 -4.73 -51.27 -45.34
CA GLU A 399 -3.82 -52.18 -46.04
C GLU A 399 -3.91 -53.62 -45.47
N ILE A 400 -3.94 -53.77 -44.14
CA ILE A 400 -4.14 -55.07 -43.47
C ILE A 400 -5.51 -55.65 -43.80
N SER A 401 -6.55 -54.81 -43.87
CA SER A 401 -7.90 -55.24 -44.24
C SER A 401 -7.98 -55.74 -45.70
N LYS A 402 -7.17 -55.16 -46.61
CA LYS A 402 -7.00 -55.63 -47.99
C LYS A 402 -6.21 -56.94 -48.08
N LEU A 403 -5.15 -57.10 -47.27
CA LEU A 403 -4.40 -58.36 -47.20
C LEU A 403 -5.23 -59.51 -46.60
N LYS A 404 -6.16 -59.20 -45.69
CA LYS A 404 -7.06 -60.18 -45.07
C LYS A 404 -8.17 -60.69 -46.00
N THR A 405 -8.35 -60.09 -47.17
CA THR A 405 -9.34 -60.51 -48.19
C THR A 405 -8.75 -61.31 -49.35
N GLN A 406 -7.45 -61.66 -49.29
CA GLN A 406 -6.80 -62.51 -50.28
C GLN A 406 -6.71 -63.96 -49.77
N PRO A 407 -7.30 -64.97 -50.46
CA PRO A 407 -7.18 -66.36 -50.06
C PRO A 407 -5.80 -66.90 -50.45
N SER A 408 -4.89 -67.04 -49.48
CA SER A 408 -3.61 -67.72 -49.69
C SER A 408 -3.75 -69.22 -49.43
N LEU A 409 -3.97 -69.97 -50.51
CA LEU A 409 -3.57 -71.37 -50.66
C LEU A 409 -2.05 -71.40 -50.83
N ALA A 410 -1.32 -72.10 -49.95
CA ALA A 410 -0.26 -73.07 -50.29
C ALA A 410 0.69 -73.36 -49.13
N LYS A 411 0.74 -74.66 -48.80
CA LYS A 411 1.92 -75.50 -48.52
C LYS A 411 2.67 -75.28 -47.20
N GLU A 412 2.28 -76.13 -46.25
CA GLU A 412 3.15 -76.80 -45.29
C GLU A 412 4.24 -77.57 -46.03
N ASP A 413 5.50 -77.21 -45.78
CA ASP A 413 6.54 -78.08 -45.22
C ASP A 413 7.85 -77.28 -45.19
N GLU A 414 8.68 -77.51 -44.16
CA GLU A 414 9.89 -76.75 -43.77
C GLU A 414 9.69 -75.56 -42.80
N ASN A 415 9.05 -75.77 -41.65
CA ASN A 415 8.89 -74.71 -40.63
C ASN A 415 9.41 -75.00 -39.22
N HIS A 416 10.30 -76.00 -39.04
CA HIS A 416 10.82 -76.29 -37.70
C HIS A 416 12.04 -75.43 -37.30
N THR A 417 12.89 -75.01 -38.25
CA THR A 417 14.08 -74.16 -38.01
C THR A 417 13.73 -72.66 -37.99
N SER A 418 12.78 -72.23 -38.82
CA SER A 418 12.26 -70.85 -38.84
C SER A 418 11.55 -70.49 -37.53
N CYS A 419 10.70 -71.38 -37.01
CA CYS A 419 10.03 -71.20 -35.73
C CYS A 419 11.04 -71.16 -34.56
N GLN A 420 12.12 -71.93 -34.63
CA GLN A 420 13.17 -71.93 -33.59
C GLN A 420 14.01 -70.64 -33.59
N LEU A 421 14.30 -70.08 -34.77
CA LEU A 421 14.94 -68.76 -34.90
C LEU A 421 14.02 -67.65 -34.40
N GLN A 422 12.72 -67.73 -34.70
CA GLN A 422 11.73 -66.75 -34.26
C GLN A 422 11.52 -66.79 -32.73
N ILE A 423 11.55 -67.98 -32.12
CA ILE A 423 11.54 -68.14 -30.66
C ILE A 423 12.81 -67.54 -30.04
N LYS A 424 14.00 -67.79 -30.61
CA LYS A 424 15.25 -67.18 -30.11
C LYS A 424 15.23 -65.65 -30.22
N GLN A 425 14.69 -65.12 -31.31
CA GLN A 425 14.57 -63.68 -31.52
C GLN A 425 13.58 -63.05 -30.53
N LEU A 426 12.43 -63.68 -30.29
CA LEU A 426 11.47 -63.26 -29.28
C LEU A 426 12.05 -63.32 -27.86
N CYS A 427 12.83 -64.35 -27.53
CA CYS A 427 13.53 -64.43 -26.24
C CYS A 427 14.53 -63.28 -26.05
N LEU A 428 15.29 -62.93 -27.10
CA LEU A 428 16.23 -61.79 -27.09
C LEU A 428 15.51 -60.45 -26.94
N GLU A 429 14.37 -60.26 -27.61
CA GLU A 429 13.54 -59.06 -27.43
C GLU A 429 12.93 -58.99 -26.04
N LEU A 430 12.50 -60.11 -25.47
CA LEU A 430 12.02 -60.18 -24.10
C LEU A 430 13.11 -59.82 -23.10
N GLN A 431 14.35 -60.26 -23.34
CA GLN A 431 15.49 -59.92 -22.51
C GLN A 431 15.85 -58.44 -22.61
N ARG A 432 15.91 -57.86 -23.83
CA ARG A 432 16.11 -56.41 -24.00
C ARG A 432 15.00 -55.58 -23.36
N LYS A 433 13.74 -56.03 -23.45
CA LYS A 433 12.62 -55.37 -22.78
C LYS A 433 12.74 -55.45 -21.25
N LYS A 434 13.22 -56.56 -20.70
CA LYS A 434 13.50 -56.68 -19.26
C LYS A 434 14.61 -55.73 -18.83
N GLU A 435 15.70 -55.66 -19.58
CA GLU A 435 16.81 -54.72 -19.32
C GLU A 435 16.35 -53.26 -19.40
N ALA A 436 15.56 -52.90 -20.41
CA ALA A 436 14.99 -51.55 -20.54
C ALA A 436 14.06 -51.18 -19.38
N VAL A 437 13.26 -52.12 -18.86
CA VAL A 437 12.41 -51.89 -17.69
C VAL A 437 13.23 -51.71 -16.41
N VAL A 438 14.36 -52.41 -16.27
CA VAL A 438 15.29 -52.21 -15.15
C VAL A 438 15.94 -50.83 -15.23
N GLU A 439 16.40 -50.42 -16.41
CA GLU A 439 16.99 -49.09 -16.63
C GLU A 439 15.96 -47.96 -16.41
N GLU A 440 14.70 -48.15 -16.84
CA GLU A 440 13.62 -47.20 -16.56
C GLU A 440 13.32 -47.10 -15.07
N LYS A 441 13.38 -48.22 -14.33
CA LYS A 441 13.19 -48.23 -12.87
C LYS A 441 14.32 -47.49 -12.16
N GLU A 442 15.57 -47.72 -12.55
CA GLU A 442 16.73 -47.00 -12.00
C GLU A 442 16.66 -45.49 -12.31
N ASN A 443 16.20 -45.11 -13.51
CA ASN A 443 16.02 -43.71 -13.87
C ASN A 443 14.90 -43.04 -13.07
N LYS A 444 13.78 -43.74 -12.83
CA LYS A 444 12.70 -43.24 -11.94
C LYS A 444 13.17 -43.08 -10.49
N GLU A 445 14.01 -43.98 -10.01
CA GLU A 445 14.58 -43.89 -8.66
C GLU A 445 15.56 -42.71 -8.53
N LYS A 446 16.40 -42.47 -9.54
CA LYS A 446 17.25 -41.28 -9.62
C LYS A 446 16.43 -39.98 -9.70
N GLU A 447 15.33 -39.99 -10.45
CA GLU A 447 14.41 -38.84 -10.54
C GLU A 447 13.71 -38.58 -9.20
N ASN A 448 13.21 -39.61 -8.52
CA ASN A 448 12.63 -39.49 -7.19
C ASN A 448 13.64 -38.95 -6.16
N LEU A 449 14.89 -39.44 -6.17
CA LEU A 449 15.96 -38.89 -5.34
C LEU A 449 16.27 -37.43 -5.67
N SER A 450 16.19 -37.04 -6.94
CA SER A 450 16.36 -35.64 -7.36
C SER A 450 15.21 -34.75 -6.88
N LEU A 451 13.97 -35.24 -6.98
CA LEU A 451 12.78 -34.55 -6.50
C LEU A 451 12.80 -34.39 -4.97
N GLN A 452 13.19 -35.44 -4.24
CA GLN A 452 13.33 -35.38 -2.79
C GLN A 452 14.31 -34.28 -2.36
N ARG A 453 15.50 -34.22 -2.98
CA ARG A 453 16.47 -33.14 -2.68
C ARG A 453 15.92 -31.75 -3.00
N LYS A 454 15.14 -31.59 -4.07
CA LYS A 454 14.50 -30.31 -4.40
C LYS A 454 13.45 -29.93 -3.35
N LEU A 455 12.72 -30.92 -2.84
CA LEU A 455 11.72 -30.74 -1.79
C LEU A 455 12.38 -30.29 -0.49
N ASP A 456 13.47 -30.94 -0.08
CA ASP A 456 14.26 -30.57 1.10
C ASP A 456 14.81 -29.12 0.99
N VAL A 457 15.29 -28.72 -0.20
CA VAL A 457 15.77 -27.34 -0.46
C VAL A 457 14.63 -26.32 -0.38
N ILE A 458 13.43 -26.66 -0.86
CA ILE A 458 12.25 -25.78 -0.77
C ILE A 458 11.82 -25.64 0.69
N GLU A 459 11.80 -26.73 1.44
CA GLU A 459 11.45 -26.74 2.86
C GLU A 459 12.43 -25.90 3.68
N GLN A 460 13.75 -26.05 3.43
CA GLN A 460 14.78 -25.21 4.04
C GLN A 460 14.59 -23.72 3.71
N ARG A 461 14.25 -23.39 2.45
CA ARG A 461 13.99 -22.01 2.04
C ARG A 461 12.72 -21.45 2.68
N ASN A 462 11.67 -22.25 2.84
CA ASN A 462 10.45 -21.85 3.53
C ASN A 462 10.71 -21.57 5.00
N MET A 463 11.53 -22.39 5.67
CA MET A 463 12.00 -22.11 7.04
C MET A 463 12.73 -20.77 7.13
N GLN A 464 13.65 -20.47 6.21
CA GLN A 464 14.36 -19.20 6.18
C GLN A 464 13.43 -18.00 5.94
N LEU A 465 12.42 -18.16 5.08
CA LEU A 465 11.42 -17.12 4.84
C LEU A 465 10.55 -16.87 6.08
N GLN A 466 10.12 -17.93 6.78
CA GLN A 466 9.37 -17.79 8.04
C GLN A 466 10.21 -17.08 9.11
N GLN A 467 11.49 -17.44 9.25
CA GLN A 467 12.43 -16.76 10.13
C GLN A 467 12.54 -15.26 9.79
N THR A 468 12.71 -14.92 8.51
CA THR A 468 12.83 -13.53 8.04
C THR A 468 11.55 -12.73 8.31
N ILE A 469 10.37 -13.33 8.11
CA ILE A 469 9.08 -12.70 8.41
C ILE A 469 8.94 -12.43 9.91
N LYS A 470 9.32 -13.40 10.76
CA LYS A 470 9.29 -13.25 12.21
C LYS A 470 10.20 -12.10 12.66
N GLU A 471 11.44 -12.06 12.16
CA GLU A 471 12.37 -10.97 12.46
C GLU A 471 11.86 -9.60 11.97
N GLN A 472 11.21 -9.53 10.81
CA GLN A 472 10.60 -8.28 10.34
C GLN A 472 9.46 -7.83 11.24
N HIS A 473 8.60 -8.75 11.68
CA HIS A 473 7.52 -8.45 12.60
C HIS A 473 8.03 -7.94 13.95
N GLU A 474 9.08 -8.55 14.51
CA GLU A 474 9.73 -8.08 15.74
C GLU A 474 10.34 -6.67 15.59
N ARG A 475 10.98 -6.38 14.44
CA ARG A 475 11.47 -5.02 14.12
C ARG A 475 10.34 -4.00 14.00
N GLU A 476 9.20 -4.37 13.43
CA GLU A 476 8.05 -3.48 13.31
C GLU A 476 7.39 -3.19 14.66
N MET A 477 7.29 -4.20 15.53
CA MET A 477 6.80 -4.04 16.90
C MET A 477 7.70 -3.13 17.74
N THR A 478 9.02 -3.34 17.68
CA THR A 478 9.99 -2.48 18.39
C THR A 478 9.96 -1.04 17.88
N TRP A 479 9.85 -0.83 16.57
CA TRP A 479 9.67 0.50 15.99
C TRP A 479 8.38 1.18 16.44
N THR A 480 7.28 0.43 16.51
CA THR A 480 5.99 0.95 16.99
C THR A 480 6.06 1.37 18.45
N CYS A 481 6.70 0.58 19.31
CA CYS A 481 6.97 0.95 20.70
C CYS A 481 7.84 2.21 20.81
N GLN A 482 8.90 2.31 20.00
CA GLN A 482 9.76 3.49 19.97
C GLN A 482 8.98 4.74 19.53
N LYS A 483 8.16 4.63 18.48
CA LYS A 483 7.31 5.73 18.01
C LYS A 483 6.35 6.19 19.10
N LYS A 484 5.72 5.27 19.83
CA LYS A 484 4.83 5.59 20.96
C LYS A 484 5.59 6.34 22.05
N SER A 485 6.77 5.87 22.42
CA SER A 485 7.62 6.53 23.42
C SER A 485 8.04 7.95 23.00
N ILE A 486 8.39 8.17 21.73
CA ILE A 486 8.70 9.51 21.21
C ILE A 486 7.47 10.43 21.28
N LEU A 487 6.29 9.91 20.94
CA LEU A 487 5.05 10.67 20.97
C LEU A 487 4.67 11.08 22.39
N GLU A 488 4.82 10.18 23.36
CA GLU A 488 4.64 10.45 24.79
C GLU A 488 5.66 11.49 25.30
N GLN A 489 6.93 11.42 24.87
CA GLN A 489 7.93 12.44 25.19
C GLN A 489 7.57 13.81 24.61
N CYS A 490 7.12 13.88 23.36
CA CYS A 490 6.68 15.14 22.75
C CYS A 490 5.44 15.72 23.45
N GLN A 491 4.45 14.90 23.78
CA GLN A 491 3.27 15.34 24.55
C GLN A 491 3.68 15.88 25.92
N HIS A 492 4.60 15.20 26.61
CA HIS A 492 5.09 15.65 27.91
C HIS A 492 5.87 16.97 27.81
N ALA A 493 6.70 17.14 26.77
CA ALA A 493 7.43 18.38 26.53
C ALA A 493 6.47 19.56 26.27
N ILE A 494 5.47 19.38 25.38
CA ILE A 494 4.46 20.40 25.10
C ILE A 494 3.66 20.75 26.36
N HIS A 495 3.27 19.75 27.15
CA HIS A 495 2.51 19.99 28.38
C HIS A 495 3.33 20.77 29.42
N THR A 496 4.63 20.45 29.56
CA THR A 496 5.55 21.19 30.44
C THR A 496 5.73 22.63 29.97
N GLU A 497 5.97 22.86 28.67
CA GLU A 497 6.09 24.22 28.13
C GLU A 497 4.78 25.02 28.30
N PHE A 498 3.62 24.37 28.17
CA PHE A 498 2.33 24.99 28.41
C PHE A 498 2.18 25.45 29.87
N ILE A 499 2.53 24.58 30.84
CA ILE A 499 2.52 24.91 32.28
C ILE A 499 3.48 26.07 32.57
N ASP A 500 4.68 26.05 32.00
CA ASP A 500 5.67 27.12 32.18
C ASP A 500 5.18 28.46 31.62
N CYS A 501 4.55 28.46 30.44
CA CYS A 501 3.92 29.64 29.87
C CYS A 501 2.77 30.16 30.75
N GLU A 502 1.91 29.27 31.25
CA GLU A 502 0.80 29.64 32.13
C GLU A 502 1.32 30.26 33.44
N ALA A 503 2.36 29.68 34.04
CA ALA A 503 3.03 30.22 35.22
C ALA A 503 3.68 31.58 34.96
N ALA A 504 4.33 31.77 33.81
CA ALA A 504 4.94 33.05 33.44
C ALA A 504 3.88 34.14 33.23
N VAL A 505 2.75 33.82 32.60
CA VAL A 505 1.61 34.73 32.43
C VAL A 505 1.01 35.09 33.79
N ALA A 506 0.77 34.11 34.65
CA ALA A 506 0.26 34.33 36.00
C ALA A 506 1.19 35.24 36.83
N SER A 507 2.50 35.02 36.75
CA SER A 507 3.51 35.86 37.40
C SER A 507 3.49 37.31 36.87
N THR A 508 3.35 37.48 35.56
CA THR A 508 3.29 38.81 34.92
C THR A 508 2.03 39.57 35.34
N ILE A 509 0.88 38.87 35.41
CA ILE A 509 -0.39 39.44 35.90
C ILE A 509 -0.25 39.83 37.39
N ALA A 510 0.33 38.98 38.23
CA ALA A 510 0.55 39.28 39.64
C ALA A 510 1.42 40.54 39.81
N HIS A 511 2.53 40.64 39.07
CA HIS A 511 3.42 41.80 39.12
C HIS A 511 2.74 43.09 38.61
N LEU A 512 1.95 43.03 37.54
CA LEU A 512 1.18 44.17 37.06
C LEU A 512 0.16 44.65 38.10
N THR A 513 -0.53 43.71 38.75
CA THR A 513 -1.52 44.00 39.80
C THR A 513 -0.88 44.64 41.03
N GLU A 514 0.27 44.11 41.47
CA GLU A 514 1.05 44.67 42.58
C GLU A 514 1.53 46.09 42.26
N ARG A 515 2.07 46.31 41.05
CA ARG A 515 2.54 47.62 40.62
C ARG A 515 1.41 48.66 40.57
N GLN A 516 0.22 48.24 40.15
CA GLN A 516 -0.97 49.10 40.13
C GLN A 516 -1.43 49.49 41.55
N GLN A 517 -1.36 48.56 42.51
CA GLN A 517 -1.60 48.86 43.93
C GLN A 517 -0.56 49.81 44.52
N GLN A 518 0.73 49.62 44.21
CA GLN A 518 1.80 50.50 44.70
C GLN A 518 1.71 51.92 44.11
N GLN A 519 1.29 52.06 42.85
CA GLN A 519 1.06 53.38 42.23
C GLN A 519 -0.17 54.09 42.81
N ALA A 520 -1.25 53.37 43.13
CA ALA A 520 -2.40 53.94 43.84
C ALA A 520 -2.01 54.50 45.23
N GLY A 521 -0.98 53.94 45.87
CA GLY A 521 -0.47 54.42 47.17
C GLY A 521 0.54 55.57 47.13
N ARG A 522 1.15 55.90 45.98
CA ARG A 522 2.23 56.90 45.86
C ARG A 522 1.84 58.20 45.15
N SER A 523 0.61 58.33 44.65
CA SER A 523 0.17 59.44 43.80
C SER A 523 -0.24 60.73 44.54
N MET A 524 0.54 61.18 45.54
CA MET A 524 0.27 62.45 46.25
C MET A 524 1.47 63.40 46.46
N ALA A 525 2.68 63.09 46.00
CA ALA A 525 3.77 64.05 46.13
C ALA A 525 4.92 63.82 45.14
N SER A 526 4.98 64.62 44.07
CA SER A 526 6.15 65.37 43.57
C SER A 526 6.11 65.57 42.06
N VAL A 527 6.37 66.83 41.66
CA VAL A 527 6.47 67.34 40.28
C VAL A 527 7.92 67.83 40.20
N PRO A 528 8.85 67.05 39.62
CA PRO A 528 9.28 67.30 38.24
C PRO A 528 9.82 66.02 37.55
N GLU A 529 8.96 65.16 37.01
CA GLU A 529 9.35 63.86 36.40
C GLU A 529 8.89 63.70 34.93
N GLU A 530 8.27 64.72 34.35
CA GLU A 530 7.61 64.63 33.03
C GLU A 530 8.58 64.33 31.88
N SER A 531 9.80 64.88 31.89
CA SER A 531 10.77 64.67 30.79
C SER A 531 11.28 63.22 30.73
N HIS A 532 11.57 62.61 31.89
CA HIS A 532 12.01 61.21 31.94
C HIS A 532 10.86 60.25 31.61
N LEU A 533 9.65 60.52 32.10
CA LEU A 533 8.45 59.76 31.75
C LEU A 533 8.13 59.85 30.27
N GLN A 534 8.30 61.02 29.64
CA GLN A 534 8.06 61.20 28.22
C GLN A 534 9.09 60.46 27.36
N GLN A 535 10.37 60.45 27.77
CA GLN A 535 11.40 59.65 27.10
C GLN A 535 11.16 58.14 27.27
N GLN A 536 10.67 57.72 28.43
CA GLN A 536 10.34 56.31 28.71
C GLN A 536 9.10 55.86 27.94
N LEU A 537 8.08 56.71 27.81
CA LEU A 537 6.93 56.51 26.94
C LEU A 537 7.36 56.38 25.48
N ALA A 538 8.24 57.26 24.99
CA ALA A 538 8.73 57.18 23.61
C ALA A 538 9.49 55.88 23.33
N ARG A 539 10.30 55.39 24.28
CA ARG A 539 10.98 54.09 24.15
C ARG A 539 10.01 52.92 24.18
N LEU A 540 9.05 52.92 25.11
CA LEU A 540 8.01 51.89 25.18
C LEU A 540 7.15 51.85 23.92
N GLN A 541 6.82 53.02 23.36
CA GLN A 541 6.11 53.13 22.08
C GLN A 541 6.92 52.49 20.95
N GLN A 542 8.23 52.78 20.87
CA GLN A 542 9.12 52.21 19.86
C GLN A 542 9.26 50.69 20.01
N GLU A 543 9.44 50.18 21.25
CA GLU A 543 9.49 48.75 21.53
C GLU A 543 8.17 48.05 21.16
N PHE A 544 7.04 48.69 21.46
CA PHE A 544 5.72 48.20 21.09
C PHE A 544 5.54 48.15 19.56
N ASP A 545 5.92 49.20 18.84
CA ASP A 545 5.84 49.23 17.38
C ASP A 545 6.75 48.17 16.73
N GLN A 546 7.95 47.95 17.28
CA GLN A 546 8.85 46.89 16.82
C GLN A 546 8.31 45.48 17.11
N ALA A 547 7.74 45.26 18.31
CA ALA A 547 7.10 44.00 18.66
C ALA A 547 5.90 43.72 17.75
N LYS A 548 5.08 44.75 17.47
CA LYS A 548 3.95 44.68 16.53
C LYS A 548 4.42 44.31 15.12
N GLN A 549 5.47 44.96 14.61
CA GLN A 549 6.01 44.64 13.28
C GLN A 549 6.54 43.20 13.21
N THR A 550 7.22 42.75 14.26
CA THR A 550 7.73 41.37 14.37
C THR A 550 6.58 40.36 14.40
N PHE A 551 5.52 40.66 15.16
CA PHE A 551 4.30 39.84 15.21
C PHE A 551 3.64 39.75 13.83
N THR A 552 3.38 40.89 13.16
CA THR A 552 2.79 40.90 11.82
C THR A 552 3.64 40.16 10.78
N THR A 553 4.97 40.22 10.89
CA THR A 553 5.88 39.47 10.02
C THR A 553 5.79 37.96 10.26
N ARG A 554 5.73 37.53 11.53
CA ARG A 554 5.54 36.11 11.87
C ARG A 554 4.16 35.61 11.45
N GLU A 555 3.12 36.41 11.67
CA GLU A 555 1.74 36.09 11.29
C GLU A 555 1.61 35.91 9.78
N SER A 556 2.14 36.84 8.98
CA SER A 556 2.13 36.71 7.51
C SER A 556 2.94 35.50 7.01
N ALA A 557 4.10 35.20 7.62
CA ALA A 557 4.86 34.00 7.30
C ALA A 557 4.09 32.71 7.65
N PHE A 558 3.38 32.70 8.78
CA PHE A 558 2.54 31.58 9.18
C PHE A 558 1.36 31.39 8.23
N ILE A 559 0.69 32.46 7.80
CA ILE A 559 -0.39 32.42 6.80
C ILE A 559 0.13 31.84 5.48
N LEU A 560 1.29 32.29 5.00
CA LEU A 560 1.92 31.76 3.78
C LEU A 560 2.27 30.28 3.91
N GLN A 561 2.80 29.87 5.06
CA GLN A 561 3.09 28.46 5.33
C GLN A 561 1.81 27.61 5.35
N SER A 562 0.76 28.11 6.02
CA SER A 562 -0.54 27.44 6.09
C SER A 562 -1.14 27.25 4.69
N ALA A 563 -1.16 28.32 3.86
CA ALA A 563 -1.62 28.25 2.47
C ALA A 563 -0.77 27.28 1.62
N SER A 564 0.55 27.23 1.84
CA SER A 564 1.42 26.27 1.16
C SER A 564 1.12 24.82 1.56
N THR A 565 0.87 24.55 2.84
CA THR A 565 0.51 23.22 3.32
C THR A 565 -0.87 22.79 2.83
N GLU A 566 -1.82 23.71 2.76
CA GLU A 566 -3.16 23.46 2.21
C GLU A 566 -3.08 23.10 0.72
N ALA A 567 -2.31 23.84 -0.07
CA ALA A 567 -2.08 23.52 -1.48
C ALA A 567 -1.38 22.16 -1.69
N GLU A 568 -0.52 21.74 -0.77
CA GLU A 568 0.11 20.41 -0.80
C GLU A 568 -0.90 19.31 -0.47
N LEU A 569 -1.75 19.51 0.54
CA LEU A 569 -2.84 18.58 0.88
C LEU A 569 -3.84 18.43 -0.28
N GLU A 570 -4.21 19.53 -0.93
CA GLU A 570 -5.10 19.49 -2.11
C GLU A 570 -4.48 18.71 -3.27
N ARG A 571 -3.16 18.84 -3.48
CA ARG A 571 -2.42 18.05 -4.47
C ARG A 571 -2.42 16.56 -4.12
N ILE A 572 -2.20 16.22 -2.86
CA ILE A 572 -2.24 14.82 -2.37
C ILE A 572 -3.63 14.23 -2.57
N LEU A 573 -4.69 14.98 -2.25
CA LEU A 573 -6.07 14.56 -2.47
C LEU A 573 -6.36 14.30 -3.96
N LYS A 574 -5.93 15.19 -4.86
CA LYS A 574 -6.08 14.98 -6.31
C LYS A 574 -5.36 13.73 -6.81
N GLU A 575 -4.15 13.44 -6.32
CA GLU A 575 -3.43 12.22 -6.66
C GLU A 575 -4.08 10.96 -6.05
N TYR A 576 -4.64 11.06 -4.84
CA TYR A 576 -5.42 9.98 -4.22
C TYR A 576 -6.68 9.66 -5.02
N ASP A 577 -7.43 10.67 -5.46
CA ASP A 577 -8.61 10.50 -6.31
C ASP A 577 -8.25 9.86 -7.66
N ARG A 578 -7.15 10.32 -8.27
CA ARG A 578 -6.63 9.73 -9.51
C ARG A 578 -6.26 8.27 -9.31
N LEU A 579 -5.57 7.94 -8.22
CA LEU A 579 -5.19 6.56 -7.89
C LEU A 579 -6.43 5.69 -7.66
N THR A 580 -7.43 6.20 -6.96
CA THR A 580 -8.69 5.50 -6.69
C THR A 580 -9.45 5.22 -7.99
N ARG A 581 -9.54 6.19 -8.91
CA ARG A 581 -10.11 5.96 -10.25
C ARG A 581 -9.37 4.86 -11.02
N ASN A 582 -8.03 4.91 -11.05
CA ASN A 582 -7.24 3.86 -11.71
C ASN A 582 -7.47 2.47 -11.09
N ILE A 583 -7.63 2.37 -9.78
CA ILE A 583 -7.93 1.11 -9.08
C ILE A 583 -9.32 0.60 -9.48
N VAL A 584 -10.32 1.48 -9.57
CA VAL A 584 -11.67 1.13 -10.03
C VAL A 584 -11.65 0.63 -11.47
N ASP A 585 -10.94 1.33 -12.36
CA ASP A 585 -10.78 0.91 -13.77
C ASP A 585 -10.11 -0.46 -13.88
N PHE A 586 -9.04 -0.69 -13.11
CA PHE A 586 -8.37 -1.98 -13.07
C PHE A 586 -9.28 -3.10 -12.56
N ASN A 587 -10.09 -2.85 -11.51
CA ASN A 587 -11.05 -3.82 -11.01
C ASN A 587 -12.16 -4.12 -12.03
N ASN A 588 -12.60 -3.11 -12.79
CA ASN A 588 -13.57 -3.29 -13.87
C ASN A 588 -12.98 -4.13 -15.01
N GLU A 589 -11.72 -3.92 -15.40
CA GLU A 589 -11.03 -4.77 -16.38
C GLU A 589 -10.83 -6.19 -15.85
N ARG A 590 -10.42 -6.35 -14.59
CA ARG A 590 -10.28 -7.66 -13.95
C ARG A 590 -11.59 -8.44 -13.98
N LYS A 591 -12.71 -7.78 -13.65
CA LYS A 591 -14.05 -8.38 -13.70
C LYS A 591 -14.42 -8.82 -15.13
N LYS A 592 -14.14 -8.02 -16.15
CA LYS A 592 -14.35 -8.41 -17.56
C LYS A 592 -13.58 -9.66 -17.94
N PHE A 593 -12.32 -9.78 -17.52
CA PHE A 593 -11.52 -10.98 -17.77
C PHE A 593 -12.00 -12.19 -16.97
N GLU A 594 -12.46 -11.99 -15.72
CA GLU A 594 -13.09 -13.05 -14.93
C GLU A 594 -14.36 -13.58 -15.63
N ASP A 595 -15.23 -12.69 -16.13
CA ASP A 595 -16.43 -13.05 -16.88
C ASP A 595 -16.07 -13.81 -18.19
N GLU A 596 -15.06 -13.34 -18.94
CA GLU A 596 -14.57 -14.01 -20.16
C GLU A 596 -14.02 -15.41 -19.87
N ILE A 597 -13.24 -15.57 -18.79
CA ILE A 597 -12.74 -16.87 -18.34
C ILE A 597 -13.90 -17.80 -17.98
N GLN A 598 -14.95 -17.28 -17.33
CA GLN A 598 -16.13 -18.07 -16.98
C GLN A 598 -16.88 -18.56 -18.21
N VAL A 599 -17.07 -17.70 -19.23
CA VAL A 599 -17.67 -18.09 -20.53
C VAL A 599 -16.83 -19.17 -21.21
N LEU A 600 -15.51 -18.99 -21.31
CA LEU A 600 -14.62 -19.99 -21.89
C LEU A 600 -14.64 -21.32 -21.13
N HIS A 601 -14.81 -21.29 -19.81
CA HIS A 601 -14.94 -22.48 -18.99
C HIS A 601 -16.25 -23.23 -19.27
N GLN A 602 -17.36 -22.50 -19.43
CA GLN A 602 -18.66 -23.08 -19.83
C GLN A 602 -18.59 -23.68 -21.24
N ASP A 603 -18.00 -22.98 -22.20
CA ASP A 603 -17.81 -23.47 -23.56
C ASP A 603 -16.97 -24.73 -23.61
N LYS A 604 -15.89 -24.79 -22.80
CA LYS A 604 -15.08 -25.99 -22.64
C LYS A 604 -15.92 -27.17 -22.12
N GLN A 605 -16.72 -26.96 -21.08
CA GLN A 605 -17.58 -28.03 -20.53
C GLN A 605 -18.62 -28.51 -21.56
N LEU A 606 -19.21 -27.60 -22.34
CA LEU A 606 -20.13 -27.95 -23.42
C LEU A 606 -19.45 -28.75 -24.53
N LEU A 607 -18.23 -28.38 -24.91
CA LEU A 607 -17.42 -29.14 -25.88
C LEU A 607 -17.03 -30.52 -25.36
N GLU A 608 -16.59 -30.62 -24.10
CA GLU A 608 -16.30 -31.91 -23.46
C GLU A 608 -17.53 -32.82 -23.43
N LYS A 609 -18.71 -32.27 -23.10
CA LYS A 609 -19.98 -32.99 -23.16
C LYS A 609 -20.29 -33.48 -24.58
N ARG A 610 -20.19 -32.62 -25.60
CA ARG A 610 -20.41 -33.01 -27.00
C ARG A 610 -19.44 -34.11 -27.45
N ILE A 611 -18.16 -34.01 -27.08
CA ILE A 611 -17.17 -35.05 -27.40
C ILE A 611 -17.55 -36.38 -26.72
N CYS A 612 -18.03 -36.35 -25.49
CA CYS A 612 -18.55 -37.54 -24.81
C CYS A 612 -19.77 -38.12 -25.53
N ASP A 613 -20.74 -37.29 -25.90
CA ASP A 613 -21.95 -37.71 -26.62
C ASP A 613 -21.61 -38.29 -28.01
N ASP A 614 -20.66 -37.68 -28.73
CA ASP A 614 -20.14 -38.17 -30.02
C ASP A 614 -19.42 -39.51 -29.86
N LYS A 615 -18.60 -39.67 -28.81
CA LYS A 615 -17.96 -40.95 -28.49
C LYS A 615 -19.00 -42.03 -28.19
N VAL A 616 -20.01 -41.72 -27.37
CA VAL A 616 -21.10 -42.65 -27.04
C VAL A 616 -21.89 -43.05 -28.30
N SER A 617 -22.22 -42.09 -29.17
CA SER A 617 -22.97 -42.36 -30.40
C SER A 617 -22.17 -43.14 -31.46
N THR A 618 -20.84 -42.97 -31.49
CA THR A 618 -19.94 -43.70 -32.42
C THR A 618 -19.72 -45.15 -32.00
N ILE A 619 -19.93 -45.49 -30.73
CA ILE A 619 -19.79 -46.83 -30.21
C ILE A 619 -20.98 -47.70 -30.71
N LYS A 620 -20.77 -48.43 -31.80
CA LYS A 620 -21.69 -49.49 -32.25
C LYS A 620 -21.70 -50.64 -31.23
N GLU A 621 -22.87 -51.23 -30.94
CA GLU A 621 -23.05 -52.33 -29.96
C GLU A 621 -22.10 -53.54 -30.16
N SER A 622 -21.65 -53.78 -31.40
CA SER A 622 -20.68 -54.84 -31.72
C SER A 622 -19.25 -54.52 -31.27
N SER A 623 -18.89 -53.24 -31.11
CA SER A 623 -17.61 -52.78 -30.55
C SER A 623 -17.58 -52.89 -29.04
N LEU A 624 -18.68 -52.55 -28.36
CA LEU A 624 -18.84 -52.70 -26.90
C LEU A 624 -18.55 -54.11 -26.41
N ARG A 625 -19.00 -55.13 -27.15
CA ARG A 625 -18.73 -56.53 -26.77
C ARG A 625 -17.25 -56.90 -26.89
N LYS A 626 -16.50 -56.28 -27.81
CA LYS A 626 -15.05 -56.50 -27.93
C LYS A 626 -14.28 -55.75 -26.84
N GLU A 627 -14.65 -54.50 -26.59
CA GLU A 627 -14.04 -53.69 -25.52
C GLU A 627 -14.35 -54.25 -24.13
N PHE A 628 -15.57 -54.72 -23.88
CA PHE A 628 -15.93 -55.40 -22.63
C PHE A 628 -15.16 -56.71 -22.44
N ARG A 629 -14.99 -57.52 -23.49
CA ARG A 629 -14.13 -58.72 -23.43
C ARG A 629 -12.67 -58.35 -23.18
N SER A 630 -12.16 -57.30 -23.81
CA SER A 630 -10.80 -56.81 -23.62
C SER A 630 -10.59 -56.26 -22.21
N LEU A 631 -11.56 -55.53 -21.66
CA LEU A 631 -11.55 -55.03 -20.30
C LEU A 631 -11.57 -56.17 -19.29
N MET A 632 -12.47 -57.16 -19.46
CA MET A 632 -12.53 -58.34 -18.61
C MET A 632 -11.24 -59.16 -18.67
N ALA A 633 -10.62 -59.30 -19.85
CA ALA A 633 -9.32 -59.93 -19.98
C ALA A 633 -8.22 -59.14 -19.25
N SER A 634 -8.23 -57.80 -19.35
CA SER A 634 -7.27 -56.94 -18.65
C SER A 634 -7.46 -56.98 -17.13
N VAL A 635 -8.70 -56.95 -16.63
CA VAL A 635 -9.02 -57.07 -15.20
C VAL A 635 -8.57 -58.43 -14.67
N LYS A 636 -8.84 -59.51 -15.41
CA LYS A 636 -8.40 -60.86 -15.05
C LYS A 636 -6.87 -60.94 -14.99
N ASP A 637 -6.16 -60.41 -16.00
CA ASP A 637 -4.70 -60.39 -16.03
C ASP A 637 -4.10 -59.55 -14.88
N LYS A 638 -4.68 -58.39 -14.58
CA LYS A 638 -4.30 -57.55 -13.43
C LYS A 638 -4.49 -58.28 -12.11
N HIS A 639 -5.63 -58.93 -11.92
CA HIS A 639 -5.91 -59.70 -10.70
C HIS A 639 -4.95 -60.88 -10.55
N THR A 640 -4.67 -61.63 -11.63
CA THR A 640 -3.68 -62.71 -11.60
C THR A 640 -2.28 -62.18 -11.27
N LYS A 641 -1.87 -61.03 -11.83
CA LYS A 641 -0.60 -60.39 -11.48
C LYS A 641 -0.55 -59.94 -10.03
N ALA A 642 -1.63 -59.37 -9.50
CA ALA A 642 -1.70 -58.97 -8.10
C ALA A 642 -1.56 -60.17 -7.16
N ILE A 643 -2.24 -61.30 -7.45
CA ILE A 643 -2.08 -62.54 -6.69
C ILE A 643 -0.64 -63.05 -6.73
N LEU A 644 -0.01 -63.06 -7.91
CA LEU A 644 1.38 -63.51 -8.04
C LEU A 644 2.35 -62.60 -7.27
N GLN A 645 2.11 -61.29 -7.24
CA GLN A 645 2.90 -60.35 -6.45
C GLN A 645 2.71 -60.58 -4.94
N GLU A 646 1.49 -60.84 -4.50
CA GLU A 646 1.21 -61.10 -3.09
C GLU A 646 1.86 -62.41 -2.63
N LEU A 647 1.79 -63.48 -3.45
CA LEU A 647 2.50 -64.73 -3.19
C LEU A 647 4.02 -64.56 -3.13
N GLU A 648 4.58 -63.71 -4.00
CA GLU A 648 6.02 -63.43 -4.00
C GLU A 648 6.44 -62.64 -2.76
N LYS A 649 5.66 -61.64 -2.33
CA LYS A 649 5.89 -60.92 -1.08
C LYS A 649 5.80 -61.85 0.13
N GLN A 650 4.80 -62.73 0.16
CA GLN A 650 4.67 -63.72 1.22
C GLN A 650 5.92 -64.62 1.28
N ARG A 651 6.41 -65.08 0.12
CA ARG A 651 7.65 -65.87 0.04
C ARG A 651 8.87 -65.12 0.56
N GLN A 652 8.98 -63.82 0.27
CA GLN A 652 10.07 -62.96 0.76
C GLN A 652 10.00 -62.78 2.28
N LEU A 653 8.83 -62.46 2.82
CA LEU A 653 8.65 -62.34 4.27
C LEU A 653 8.91 -63.67 5.00
N GLU A 654 8.49 -64.80 4.43
CA GLU A 654 8.82 -66.12 4.96
C GLU A 654 10.32 -66.44 4.92
N GLN A 655 11.05 -65.88 3.96
CA GLN A 655 12.51 -66.00 3.90
C GLN A 655 13.17 -65.11 4.96
N GLU A 656 12.77 -63.84 5.06
CA GLU A 656 13.27 -62.92 6.09
C GLU A 656 13.01 -63.46 7.51
N LEU A 657 11.84 -64.06 7.76
CA LEU A 657 11.56 -64.72 9.04
C LEU A 657 12.48 -65.91 9.31
N ARG A 658 12.87 -66.68 8.28
CA ARG A 658 13.86 -67.77 8.41
C ARG A 658 15.25 -67.21 8.71
N ASP A 659 15.63 -66.12 8.05
CA ASP A 659 16.94 -65.48 8.20
C ASP A 659 17.06 -64.85 9.60
N ILE A 660 16.04 -64.10 10.05
CA ILE A 660 15.99 -63.53 11.42
C ILE A 660 16.05 -64.65 12.47
N LYS A 661 15.33 -65.75 12.26
CA LYS A 661 15.38 -66.90 13.17
C LYS A 661 16.78 -67.50 13.21
N SER A 662 17.43 -67.66 12.07
CA SER A 662 18.82 -68.12 11.97
C SER A 662 19.79 -67.17 12.69
N ASP A 663 19.63 -65.87 12.53
CA ASP A 663 20.46 -64.85 13.19
C ASP A 663 20.29 -64.85 14.72
N ILE A 664 19.06 -65.04 15.21
CA ILE A 664 18.80 -65.18 16.65
C ILE A 664 19.47 -66.43 17.19
N GLU A 665 19.36 -67.56 16.48
CA GLU A 665 20.02 -68.81 16.85
C GLU A 665 21.55 -68.63 16.87
N MET A 666 22.12 -68.01 15.84
CA MET A 666 23.56 -67.70 15.75
C MET A 666 24.04 -66.83 16.91
N LYS A 667 23.35 -65.73 17.22
CA LYS A 667 23.66 -64.88 18.38
C LYS A 667 23.54 -65.62 19.72
N ARG A 668 22.61 -66.57 19.82
CA ARG A 668 22.47 -67.42 21.00
C ARG A 668 23.69 -68.33 21.14
N TRP A 669 24.16 -68.94 20.05
CA TRP A 669 25.38 -69.74 20.03
C TRP A 669 26.62 -68.92 20.37
N GLU A 670 26.78 -67.71 19.81
CA GLU A 670 27.89 -66.79 20.15
C GLU A 670 27.92 -66.46 21.65
N LYS A 671 26.76 -66.20 22.27
CA LYS A 671 26.67 -65.95 23.71
C LYS A 671 27.08 -67.17 24.54
N VAL A 672 26.69 -68.37 24.11
CA VAL A 672 27.10 -69.62 24.76
C VAL A 672 28.61 -69.80 24.64
N ASP A 673 29.19 -69.57 23.46
CA ASP A 673 30.64 -69.67 23.24
C ASP A 673 31.43 -68.68 24.11
N VAL A 674 30.98 -67.44 24.22
CA VAL A 674 31.59 -66.43 25.12
C VAL A 674 31.51 -66.87 26.58
N ALA A 675 30.35 -67.34 27.04
CA ALA A 675 30.17 -67.79 28.43
C ALA A 675 31.02 -69.03 28.77
N VAL A 676 31.22 -69.93 27.81
CA VAL A 676 32.07 -71.12 27.96
C VAL A 676 33.56 -70.74 27.95
N GLN A 677 33.99 -69.77 27.14
CA GLN A 677 35.39 -69.31 27.08
C GLN A 677 35.84 -68.49 28.29
N THR A 678 34.93 -67.75 28.96
CA THR A 678 35.29 -66.90 30.10
C THR A 678 35.70 -67.64 31.38
N HIS A 679 35.50 -68.96 31.46
CA HIS A 679 35.81 -69.73 32.68
C HIS A 679 37.21 -70.37 32.72
N TYR A 680 38.03 -70.26 31.68
CA TYR A 680 39.37 -70.88 31.66
C TYR A 680 40.54 -69.96 32.04
N PHE A 681 40.31 -68.68 32.33
CA PHE A 681 41.39 -67.72 32.62
C PHE A 681 41.54 -67.28 34.09
N ASP A 682 40.76 -67.84 35.02
CA ASP A 682 40.81 -67.48 36.45
C ASP A 682 41.17 -68.65 37.37
N ILE A 683 42.22 -69.41 37.04
CA ILE A 683 42.89 -70.29 38.02
C ILE A 683 44.35 -69.85 38.15
N LYS A 684 44.61 -69.12 39.23
CA LYS A 684 45.93 -68.97 39.87
C LYS A 684 46.09 -70.00 40.96
#